data_AF-A0A7R8WG12-F1
#
_entry.id   AF-A0A7R8WG12-F1
#
_cell.length_a   1.000
_cell.length_b   1.000
_cell.length_c   1.000
_cell.angle_alpha   90.00
_cell.angle_beta   90.00
_cell.angle_gamma   90.00
#
_symmetry.space_group_name_H-M   'P 1'
#
loop_
_entity.id
_entity.type
_entity.pdbx_description
1 polymer ?
#
loop_
_entity_poly.entity_id
_entity_poly.type
_entity_poly.pdbx_seq_one_letter_code
_entity_poly.pdbx_strand_id
1 'polypeptide(L)'
;MNGRGSFSSILDKLHTTLQETLKGLMLLALKYAVAGQMGALKCIVQGKDEFRMNEDTEPKIRKGPNVRRKSTESSEKKPDFTLVIHGGAGENVSLNQTMVEVLEFALESALILGAQVLRNGGSSLDAVERSVVALEDCFLFNAGKGAVYNKDGQHELEASIVDGHDRNSGSVACLRTVKNPVKAARQVMEKSVHSFLVGDGAEEFLRGLPEKDKPVGAEYFGTDVRHRELDGKLKLNSIQSTKNDHPQTVGAVAVDRWGKLAAATSTGGLVGKWKGRVGDTAVVGAGVYADEKVAVTCSGDGDVFYRETVAQRVASLYNHKGYTLQQACREVISENLEGCQAGIIAVDHQGQAVIETNAGVLLVASMVNNTIRAEVFRPASTFSNTIWETDELVAFLQPNPWTPGATLLARKSFNGPCSIFQYNADDFISMLLGARKVSNLLCERLGVHRCALVVYPQEDRPVQIKVLPLHCLEPSWTPHLATEEEFNPYDPGYCSSKSGPRCEDAYLDSIQAKIRAKLPAPNAPSCYDFLGDPLHNNLFSRIVRGEEKQWRVWEDNTHVAFLTPFPNTPGFTVLVPRKPLSSDIFRLEEADYTALILAAREVAQLLQEGMGARGMALIFEGFEIDYAHAKLIPLVVPLPCLEMTTVPSQFSQTYPGFVTSVSGPPASPEELKNVHTQITQIKPSRSWQDPPTHAIRAITNQWYRNLFQIQNTLYHSTVDYFHNICHYSYASTPITTDTISSPMGLGSDSEPVRVKMLGQDVYMADSMQFVLEYFLRFQEDPHGVYYVLPSFRGEDPDVTHVNQFYHIECEIVGDMEAAISVAESYLAHITLQILKKHSQIILRTAGTLSHAQDLLKKLESGKHLPKVTLEEAVPMMPSSDCLDWVQEGQPHFGRKLTRKGERVLIEKYGGAVWLREMDHLSVPFYQAYVEGSGRSKAKAADLLLGVGETLGLGERHSDPETVQEALKRHAVPEESYKWYIDMRQVIPLRTSGWGMGTERYLCWLLQHNDIRDMQIIPRMKAKKYMP
;
A
#
# COMPACT_ATOMS: atom_id res chain seq x y z
N MET A 1 -12.37 55.75 21.42
CA MET A 1 -12.54 57.14 20.94
C MET A 1 -13.65 57.15 19.91
N ASN A 2 -14.70 57.96 20.09
CA ASN A 2 -15.92 57.95 19.26
C ASN A 2 -15.78 58.73 17.93
N GLY A 3 -14.64 58.62 17.25
CA GLY A 3 -14.43 59.28 15.96
C GLY A 3 -14.97 58.44 14.80
N ARG A 4 -15.99 58.90 14.08
CA ARG A 4 -16.44 58.28 12.82
C ARG A 4 -15.59 58.82 11.65
N GLY A 5 -15.18 57.96 10.72
CA GLY A 5 -14.47 58.33 9.48
C GLY A 5 -13.11 57.63 9.29
N SER A 6 -12.34 58.06 8.29
CA SER A 6 -11.05 57.45 7.85
C SER A 6 -10.04 57.24 8.98
N PHE A 7 -10.05 58.09 10.00
CA PHE A 7 -9.17 57.97 11.17
C PHE A 7 -9.45 56.70 11.99
N SER A 8 -10.72 56.30 12.20
CA SER A 8 -11.06 55.05 12.90
C SER A 8 -10.57 53.84 12.12
N SER A 9 -10.75 53.83 10.80
CA SER A 9 -10.29 52.74 9.94
C SER A 9 -8.76 52.62 9.94
N ILE A 10 -8.03 53.75 9.96
CA ILE A 10 -6.57 53.75 10.10
C ILE A 10 -6.15 53.23 11.48
N LEU A 11 -6.85 53.62 12.55
CA LEU A 11 -6.58 53.15 13.90
C LEU A 11 -6.80 51.63 14.03
N ASP A 12 -7.89 51.11 13.44
CA ASP A 12 -8.18 49.68 13.42
C ASP A 12 -7.14 48.91 12.59
N LYS A 13 -6.74 49.42 11.41
CA LYS A 13 -5.65 48.83 10.62
C LYS A 13 -4.33 48.82 11.38
N LEU A 14 -3.99 49.92 12.07
CA LEU A 14 -2.79 50.00 12.89
C LEU A 14 -2.86 49.01 14.06
N HIS A 15 -4.01 48.89 14.71
CA HIS A 15 -4.24 47.93 15.79
C HIS A 15 -4.09 46.48 15.28
N THR A 16 -4.71 46.10 14.17
CA THR A 16 -4.57 44.77 13.57
C THR A 16 -3.13 44.49 13.16
N THR A 17 -2.45 45.45 12.52
CA THR A 17 -1.04 45.32 12.12
C THR A 17 -0.13 45.15 13.33
N LEU A 18 -0.36 45.90 14.42
CA LEU A 18 0.36 45.76 15.67
C LEU A 18 0.12 44.39 16.33
N GLN A 19 -1.11 43.89 16.30
CA GLN A 19 -1.44 42.56 16.81
C GLN A 19 -0.75 41.45 16.00
N GLU A 20 -0.75 41.52 14.67
CA GLU A 20 -0.05 40.57 13.79
C GLU A 20 1.47 40.65 13.99
N THR A 21 2.03 41.85 14.08
CA THR A 21 3.46 42.07 14.32
C THR A 21 3.86 41.52 15.70
N LEU A 22 3.05 41.76 16.74
CA LEU A 22 3.30 41.24 18.09
C LEU A 22 3.22 39.71 18.10
N LYS A 23 2.24 39.10 17.44
CA LYS A 23 2.14 37.64 17.29
C LYS A 23 3.39 37.07 16.59
N GLY A 24 3.84 37.71 15.50
CA GLY A 24 5.06 37.33 14.78
C GLY A 24 6.31 37.45 15.65
N LEU A 25 6.46 38.54 16.41
CA LEU A 25 7.56 38.75 17.36
C LEU A 25 7.56 37.71 18.49
N MET A 26 6.39 37.39 19.05
CA MET A 26 6.26 36.36 20.09
C MET A 26 6.63 34.98 19.54
N LEU A 27 6.16 34.63 18.34
CA LEU A 27 6.51 33.38 17.67
C LEU A 27 8.02 33.29 17.40
N LEU A 28 8.63 34.38 16.92
CA LEU A 28 10.07 34.45 16.68
C LEU A 28 10.85 34.30 17.99
N ALA A 29 10.47 35.05 19.04
CA ALA A 29 11.10 34.95 20.36
C ALA A 29 11.01 33.52 20.93
N LEU A 30 9.88 32.84 20.72
CA LEU A 30 9.69 31.44 21.10
C LEU A 30 10.63 30.51 20.33
N LYS A 31 10.74 30.67 18.99
CA LYS A 31 11.70 29.91 18.17
C LYS A 31 13.15 30.15 18.62
N TYR A 32 13.53 31.39 18.95
CA TYR A 32 14.85 31.72 19.52
C TYR A 32 15.08 31.06 20.89
N ALA A 33 14.07 31.03 21.76
CA ALA A 33 14.17 30.38 23.06
C ALA A 33 14.36 28.86 22.92
N VAL A 34 13.60 28.21 22.02
CA VAL A 34 13.75 26.78 21.70
C VAL A 34 15.15 26.50 21.16
N ALA A 35 15.58 27.22 20.13
CA ALA A 35 16.91 27.07 19.54
C ALA A 35 18.04 27.33 20.57
N GLY A 36 17.85 28.31 21.45
CA GLY A 36 18.78 28.63 22.52
C GLY A 36 18.95 27.50 23.53
N GLN A 37 17.84 26.88 23.96
CA GLN A 37 17.87 25.76 24.91
C GLN A 37 18.52 24.51 24.31
N MET A 38 18.23 24.20 23.03
CA MET A 38 18.84 23.07 22.31
C MET A 38 20.34 23.27 21.98
N GLY A 39 20.86 24.49 22.15
CA GLY A 39 22.18 24.88 21.68
C GLY A 39 22.29 24.98 20.15
N ALA A 40 21.17 25.21 19.45
CA ALA A 40 21.07 25.26 17.99
C ALA A 40 21.34 26.65 17.37
N LEU A 41 21.41 27.72 18.18
CA LEU A 41 21.52 29.10 17.67
C LEU A 41 22.67 29.32 16.67
N LYS A 42 23.86 28.78 16.95
CA LYS A 42 25.02 28.93 16.06
C LYS A 42 24.82 28.18 14.74
N CYS A 43 24.27 26.97 14.81
CA CYS A 43 24.05 26.09 13.66
C CYS A 43 22.98 26.64 12.73
N ILE A 44 21.90 27.20 13.28
CA ILE A 44 20.80 27.79 12.50
C ILE A 44 21.26 29.08 11.78
N VAL A 45 22.12 29.87 12.41
CA VAL A 45 22.68 31.08 11.81
C VAL A 45 23.67 30.74 10.69
N GLN A 46 24.55 29.74 10.88
CA GLN A 46 25.52 29.31 9.88
C GLN A 46 24.90 28.52 8.72
N GLY A 47 23.87 27.70 8.99
CA GLY A 47 23.17 26.92 7.97
C GLY A 47 22.54 27.80 6.89
N LYS A 48 21.99 28.96 7.23
CA LYS A 48 21.41 29.89 6.24
C LYS A 48 22.42 30.43 5.21
N ASP A 49 23.70 30.50 5.55
CA ASP A 49 24.75 30.97 4.64
C ASP A 49 25.32 29.83 3.77
N GLU A 50 25.46 28.61 4.30
CA GLU A 50 25.89 27.45 3.50
C GLU A 50 24.82 26.97 2.51
N PHE A 51 23.53 27.10 2.84
CA PHE A 51 22.43 26.76 1.93
C PHE A 51 22.29 27.74 0.75
N ARG A 52 22.76 29.00 0.89
CA ARG A 52 22.80 29.97 -0.23
C ARG A 52 24.03 29.83 -1.13
N MET A 53 25.14 29.32 -0.62
CA MET A 53 26.42 29.26 -1.34
C MET A 53 26.51 28.12 -2.39
N ASN A 54 25.60 27.14 -2.34
CA ASN A 54 25.59 26.01 -3.30
C ASN A 54 24.73 26.25 -4.55
N GLU A 55 24.05 27.40 -4.69
CA GLU A 55 23.31 27.74 -5.91
C GLU A 55 24.16 28.54 -6.93
N ASP A 56 25.28 29.16 -6.53
CA ASP A 56 26.04 30.12 -7.36
C ASP A 56 27.51 29.75 -7.57
N THR A 57 27.83 28.53 -8.03
CA THR A 57 29.19 28.24 -8.52
C THR A 57 29.21 27.56 -9.90
N GLU A 58 29.24 28.38 -10.95
CA GLU A 58 29.70 27.94 -12.28
C GLU A 58 31.15 27.41 -12.21
N PRO A 59 31.45 26.22 -12.78
CA PRO A 59 32.80 25.69 -12.76
C PRO A 59 33.64 26.32 -13.87
N LYS A 60 34.66 27.12 -13.48
CA LYS A 60 35.70 27.61 -14.39
C LYS A 60 36.56 26.45 -14.91
N ILE A 61 36.42 26.17 -16.21
CA ILE A 61 37.20 25.17 -16.97
C ILE A 61 38.66 25.63 -17.09
N ARG A 62 39.60 24.87 -16.51
CA ARG A 62 41.03 24.92 -16.88
C ARG A 62 41.37 23.76 -17.83
N LYS A 63 41.88 24.10 -19.02
CA LYS A 63 42.31 23.16 -20.06
C LYS A 63 43.67 22.53 -19.69
N GLY A 64 43.76 21.20 -19.78
CA GLY A 64 44.99 20.40 -19.76
C GLY A 64 44.74 19.05 -20.47
N PRO A 65 45.74 18.43 -21.14
CA PRO A 65 45.48 17.61 -22.32
C PRO A 65 45.20 16.13 -22.03
N ASN A 66 44.22 15.62 -22.79
CA ASN A 66 43.94 14.24 -23.21
C ASN A 66 44.80 13.10 -22.64
N VAL A 67 44.19 12.29 -21.78
CA VAL A 67 44.48 10.86 -21.67
C VAL A 67 43.16 10.09 -21.75
N ARG A 68 43.05 9.22 -22.77
CA ARG A 68 41.92 8.32 -23.02
C ARG A 68 41.63 7.46 -21.78
N ARG A 69 40.42 7.52 -21.22
CA ARG A 69 39.89 6.53 -20.27
C ARG A 69 38.56 5.96 -20.77
N LYS A 70 38.47 4.64 -20.67
CA LYS A 70 37.32 3.79 -20.98
C LYS A 70 36.08 4.26 -20.23
N SER A 71 34.93 4.13 -20.89
CA SER A 71 33.59 4.35 -20.36
C SER A 71 33.30 3.40 -19.19
N THR A 72 33.36 3.93 -17.97
CA THR A 72 32.67 3.37 -16.81
C THR A 72 31.41 4.21 -16.59
N GLU A 73 30.29 3.52 -16.48
CA GLU A 73 28.97 4.04 -16.15
C GLU A 73 29.04 5.05 -15.00
N SER A 74 28.34 6.17 -15.16
CA SER A 74 28.17 7.18 -14.13
C SER A 74 27.29 6.60 -13.02
N SER A 75 27.93 6.05 -11.98
CA SER A 75 27.26 5.77 -10.71
C SER A 75 26.72 7.09 -10.13
N GLU A 76 25.40 7.23 -10.06
CA GLU A 76 24.76 8.22 -9.21
C GLU A 76 25.42 8.19 -7.81
N LYS A 77 25.85 9.36 -7.32
CA LYS A 77 26.49 9.46 -6.00
C LYS A 77 25.49 9.00 -4.94
N LYS A 78 25.79 7.88 -4.27
CA LYS A 78 25.02 7.43 -3.10
C LYS A 78 24.91 8.56 -2.06
N PRO A 79 23.74 8.74 -1.43
CA PRO A 79 23.60 9.62 -0.27
C PRO A 79 24.53 9.16 0.87
N ASP A 80 25.10 10.12 1.62
CA ASP A 80 26.20 9.88 2.58
C ASP A 80 25.71 9.36 3.95
N PHE A 81 24.44 9.57 4.34
CA PHE A 81 23.83 9.07 5.60
C PHE A 81 22.30 9.28 5.60
N THR A 82 21.60 8.64 6.54
CA THR A 82 20.17 8.89 6.85
C THR A 82 19.98 9.07 8.36
N LEU A 83 19.18 10.06 8.78
CA LEU A 83 18.81 10.31 10.17
C LEU A 83 17.31 10.57 10.27
N VAL A 84 16.64 9.90 11.20
CA VAL A 84 15.20 10.08 11.48
C VAL A 84 15.02 10.25 12.98
N ILE A 85 14.17 11.20 13.38
CA ILE A 85 13.84 11.47 14.77
C ILE A 85 12.32 11.56 14.96
N HIS A 86 11.84 11.28 16.18
CA HIS A 86 10.46 11.52 16.58
C HIS A 86 10.36 12.30 17.89
N GLY A 87 9.29 13.11 18.00
CA GLY A 87 8.82 13.78 19.22
C GLY A 87 7.62 13.09 19.88
N GLY A 88 7.25 11.91 19.38
CA GLY A 88 6.25 11.03 20.00
C GLY A 88 4.88 10.98 19.29
N ALA A 89 4.11 9.94 19.62
CA ALA A 89 2.81 9.59 19.04
C ALA A 89 1.63 10.04 19.95
N GLY A 90 0.49 10.49 19.39
CA GLY A 90 -0.67 10.98 20.16
C GLY A 90 -2.03 10.84 19.45
N GLU A 91 -3.14 11.03 20.19
CA GLU A 91 -4.49 10.59 19.77
C GLU A 91 -5.22 11.50 18.78
N ASN A 92 -5.10 12.82 18.87
CA ASN A 92 -5.61 13.81 17.89
C ASN A 92 -5.45 15.20 18.49
N VAL A 93 -4.34 15.85 18.17
CA VAL A 93 -4.11 17.19 18.70
C VAL A 93 -4.81 18.18 17.78
N SER A 94 -5.79 18.91 18.30
CA SER A 94 -6.25 20.17 17.70
C SER A 94 -5.15 21.22 17.91
N LEU A 95 -4.01 21.03 17.25
CA LEU A 95 -2.94 22.02 17.19
C LEU A 95 -3.42 23.16 16.30
N ASN A 96 -3.37 24.38 16.82
CA ASN A 96 -3.42 25.54 15.95
C ASN A 96 -2.15 25.59 15.09
N GLN A 97 -2.22 26.27 13.96
CA GLN A 97 -1.11 26.37 13.00
C GLN A 97 0.18 26.88 13.66
N THR A 98 0.06 27.83 14.59
CA THR A 98 1.23 28.39 15.30
C THR A 98 1.97 27.35 16.14
N MET A 99 1.28 26.44 16.82
CA MET A 99 1.92 25.36 17.59
C MET A 99 2.56 24.32 16.67
N VAL A 100 1.93 24.00 15.53
CA VAL A 100 2.52 23.14 14.49
C VAL A 100 3.86 23.71 14.04
N GLU A 101 3.89 24.99 13.66
CA GLU A 101 5.13 25.65 13.21
C GLU A 101 6.25 25.66 14.25
N VAL A 102 5.91 25.73 15.54
CA VAL A 102 6.89 25.69 16.64
C VAL A 102 7.44 24.29 16.85
N LEU A 103 6.57 23.27 16.78
CA LEU A 103 6.96 21.86 16.91
C LEU A 103 7.84 21.42 15.74
N GLU A 104 7.45 21.77 14.50
CA GLU A 104 8.24 21.49 13.29
C GLU A 104 9.60 22.16 13.37
N PHE A 105 9.66 23.42 13.77
CA PHE A 105 10.92 24.13 13.98
C PHE A 105 11.81 23.46 15.05
N ALA A 106 11.22 22.98 16.15
CA ALA A 106 11.95 22.30 17.21
C ALA A 106 12.53 20.96 16.71
N LEU A 107 11.74 20.17 15.99
CA LEU A 107 12.19 18.91 15.37
C LEU A 107 13.29 19.18 14.34
N GLU A 108 13.10 20.15 13.45
CA GLU A 108 14.09 20.53 12.45
C GLU A 108 15.41 20.95 13.11
N SER A 109 15.36 21.74 14.18
CA SER A 109 16.54 22.17 14.94
C SER A 109 17.30 20.98 15.54
N ALA A 110 16.59 20.03 16.16
CA ALA A 110 17.19 18.83 16.72
C ALA A 110 17.78 17.89 15.65
N LEU A 111 17.11 17.78 14.50
CA LEU A 111 17.58 17.02 13.35
C LEU A 111 18.85 17.62 12.77
N ILE A 112 18.90 18.94 12.57
CA ILE A 112 20.08 19.67 12.04
C ILE A 112 21.30 19.47 12.95
N LEU A 113 21.10 19.43 14.27
CA LEU A 113 22.19 19.22 15.21
C LEU A 113 22.81 17.83 15.09
N GLY A 114 22.01 16.77 14.96
CA GLY A 114 22.51 15.42 14.68
C GLY A 114 23.08 15.30 13.26
N ALA A 115 22.45 15.97 12.29
CA ALA A 115 22.91 16.02 10.91
C ALA A 115 24.31 16.57 10.77
N GLN A 116 24.62 17.63 11.51
CA GLN A 116 25.92 18.27 11.47
C GLN A 116 27.03 17.32 11.96
N VAL A 117 26.73 16.44 12.93
CA VAL A 117 27.65 15.39 13.35
C VAL A 117 27.98 14.46 12.18
N LEU A 118 26.96 13.96 11.48
CA LEU A 118 27.15 13.05 10.34
C LEU A 118 27.88 13.73 9.16
N ARG A 119 27.52 14.99 8.86
CA ARG A 119 28.19 15.81 7.82
C ARG A 119 29.67 16.01 8.10
N ASN A 120 30.02 16.24 9.38
CA ASN A 120 31.40 16.39 9.82
C ASN A 120 32.15 15.04 9.93
N GLY A 121 31.53 13.93 9.55
CA GLY A 121 32.12 12.60 9.63
C GLY A 121 32.15 12.02 11.05
N GLY A 122 31.15 12.36 11.88
CA GLY A 122 30.89 11.65 13.13
C GLY A 122 30.09 10.36 12.91
N SER A 123 30.00 9.53 13.95
CA SER A 123 29.28 8.24 13.90
C SER A 123 27.76 8.40 13.99
N SER A 124 27.02 7.37 13.56
CA SER A 124 25.56 7.29 13.79
C SER A 124 25.21 7.36 15.28
N LEU A 125 26.04 6.75 16.14
CA LEU A 125 25.89 6.80 17.59
C LEU A 125 25.97 8.23 18.16
N ASP A 126 26.95 9.02 17.71
CA ASP A 126 27.08 10.43 18.10
C ASP A 126 25.92 11.28 17.60
N ALA A 127 25.41 10.98 16.40
CA ALA A 127 24.31 11.71 15.80
C ALA A 127 22.99 11.49 16.53
N VAL A 128 22.64 10.23 16.86
CA VAL A 128 21.41 9.92 17.61
C VAL A 128 21.46 10.49 19.03
N GLU A 129 22.62 10.41 19.70
CA GLU A 129 22.80 11.07 21.01
C GLU A 129 22.59 12.58 20.88
N ARG A 130 23.24 13.24 19.90
CA ARG A 130 23.16 14.70 19.76
C ARG A 130 21.74 15.18 19.50
N SER A 131 20.97 14.45 18.69
CA SER A 131 19.57 14.75 18.40
C SER A 131 18.67 14.52 19.62
N VAL A 132 18.80 13.40 20.33
CA VAL A 132 17.99 13.12 21.52
C VAL A 132 18.31 14.10 22.65
N VAL A 133 19.59 14.48 22.86
CA VAL A 133 19.97 15.54 23.80
C VAL A 133 19.29 16.87 23.48
N ALA A 134 19.18 17.22 22.19
CA ALA A 134 18.47 18.45 21.79
C ALA A 134 16.97 18.38 22.13
N LEU A 135 16.34 17.22 21.92
CA LEU A 135 14.94 17.01 22.28
C LEU A 135 14.72 17.01 23.81
N GLU A 136 15.64 16.40 24.58
CA GLU A 136 15.64 16.44 26.05
C GLU A 136 15.85 17.84 26.63
N ASP A 137 16.53 18.74 25.91
CA ASP A 137 16.72 20.13 26.34
C ASP A 137 15.54 21.04 25.95
N CYS A 138 14.51 20.50 25.29
CA CYS A 138 13.36 21.25 24.81
C CYS A 138 12.08 20.95 25.58
N PHE A 139 11.56 21.96 26.27
CA PHE A 139 10.37 21.90 27.13
C PHE A 139 9.06 21.43 26.46
N LEU A 140 9.04 21.30 25.13
CA LEU A 140 7.87 20.86 24.37
C LEU A 140 7.69 19.33 24.41
N PHE A 141 8.77 18.56 24.61
CA PHE A 141 8.74 17.09 24.50
C PHE A 141 8.69 16.39 25.87
N ASN A 142 8.19 15.16 25.93
CA ASN A 142 8.15 14.37 27.18
C ASN A 142 9.49 13.66 27.42
N ALA A 143 10.59 14.41 27.51
CA ALA A 143 11.92 13.88 27.78
C ALA A 143 12.79 14.97 28.39
N GLY A 144 13.65 14.61 29.35
CA GLY A 144 14.47 15.60 30.07
C GLY A 144 13.63 16.79 30.54
N LYS A 145 13.95 17.99 30.05
CA LYS A 145 13.16 19.20 30.24
C LYS A 145 11.80 19.07 29.55
N GLY A 146 10.73 19.07 30.34
CA GLY A 146 9.37 18.80 29.84
C GLY A 146 8.89 17.39 30.15
N ALA A 147 9.64 16.60 30.93
CA ALA A 147 9.21 15.30 31.40
C ALA A 147 7.93 15.39 32.26
N VAL A 148 7.09 14.38 32.14
CA VAL A 148 5.86 14.25 32.92
C VAL A 148 6.15 13.93 34.40
N TYR A 149 5.15 14.15 35.24
CA TYR A 149 5.19 13.80 36.65
C TYR A 149 4.61 12.41 36.91
N ASN A 150 5.18 11.69 37.86
CA ASN A 150 4.55 10.51 38.45
C ASN A 150 3.41 10.92 39.41
N LYS A 151 2.66 9.95 39.94
CA LYS A 151 1.52 10.21 40.83
C LYS A 151 1.87 10.96 42.13
N ASP A 152 3.15 10.93 42.52
CA ASP A 152 3.66 11.58 43.73
C ASP A 152 4.19 13.01 43.43
N GLY A 153 3.99 13.51 42.20
CA GLY A 153 4.45 14.82 41.76
C GLY A 153 5.97 14.91 41.56
N GLN A 154 6.65 13.78 41.33
CA GLN A 154 8.10 13.70 41.09
C GLN A 154 8.40 13.26 39.65
N HIS A 155 9.61 13.55 39.17
CA HIS A 155 10.09 13.08 37.87
C HIS A 155 10.90 11.79 38.01
N GLU A 156 10.71 10.84 37.09
CA GLU A 156 11.49 9.61 36.99
C GLU A 156 11.76 9.33 35.52
N LEU A 157 12.97 9.65 35.07
CA LEU A 157 13.37 9.64 33.67
C LEU A 157 13.99 8.29 33.28
N GLU A 158 13.84 7.94 32.00
CA GLU A 158 14.42 6.73 31.44
C GLU A 158 14.91 6.97 30.00
N ALA A 159 15.98 6.28 29.61
CA ALA A 159 16.57 6.37 28.28
C ALA A 159 17.41 5.13 27.97
N SER A 160 17.55 4.85 26.67
CA SER A 160 18.47 3.83 26.16
C SER A 160 19.16 4.31 24.89
N ILE A 161 20.36 3.80 24.67
CA ILE A 161 21.13 3.99 23.44
C ILE A 161 21.74 2.64 23.02
N VAL A 162 21.70 2.35 21.72
CA VAL A 162 22.14 1.08 21.15
C VAL A 162 23.06 1.35 19.97
N ASP A 163 24.26 0.76 20.00
CA ASP A 163 25.18 0.67 18.88
C ASP A 163 24.94 -0.66 18.14
N GLY A 164 24.38 -0.57 16.93
CA GLY A 164 24.07 -1.73 16.13
C GLY A 164 25.31 -2.43 15.55
N HIS A 165 26.44 -1.74 15.42
CA HIS A 165 27.67 -2.31 14.88
C HIS A 165 28.35 -3.24 15.88
N ASP A 166 28.56 -2.77 17.11
CA ASP A 166 29.19 -3.55 18.18
C ASP A 166 28.18 -4.40 18.97
N ARG A 167 26.88 -4.27 18.65
CA ARG A 167 25.74 -4.86 19.38
C ARG A 167 25.79 -4.55 20.88
N ASN A 168 26.27 -3.35 21.20
CA ASN A 168 26.39 -2.87 22.57
C ASN A 168 25.23 -1.93 22.90
N SER A 169 24.87 -1.84 24.17
CA SER A 169 23.80 -0.96 24.62
C SER A 169 23.99 -0.50 26.06
N GLY A 170 23.37 0.64 26.35
CA GLY A 170 23.26 1.16 27.70
C GLY A 170 21.87 1.71 27.94
N SER A 171 21.37 1.46 29.14
CA SER A 171 20.02 1.84 29.57
C SER A 171 20.05 2.37 30.99
N VAL A 172 19.21 3.36 31.24
CA VAL A 172 18.98 3.96 32.56
C VAL A 172 17.49 4.15 32.79
N ALA A 173 17.04 3.95 34.03
CA ALA A 173 15.66 4.24 34.42
C ALA A 173 15.57 4.82 35.84
N CYS A 174 14.43 5.43 36.14
CA CYS A 174 14.13 6.05 37.44
C CYS A 174 15.13 7.14 37.88
N LEU A 175 15.77 7.82 36.92
CA LEU A 175 16.68 8.93 37.20
C LEU A 175 15.89 10.17 37.66
N ARG A 176 16.43 10.93 38.61
CA ARG A 176 15.77 12.12 39.20
C ARG A 176 16.57 13.40 39.05
N THR A 177 17.90 13.31 38.94
CA THR A 177 18.78 14.48 38.98
C THR A 177 19.64 14.64 37.72
N VAL A 178 19.55 13.70 36.77
CA VAL A 178 20.37 13.69 35.55
C VAL A 178 19.70 14.54 34.47
N LYS A 179 20.38 15.60 34.03
CA LYS A 179 19.88 16.56 33.03
C LYS A 179 19.48 15.87 31.70
N ASN A 180 20.38 15.04 31.17
CA ASN A 180 20.25 14.39 29.86
C ASN A 180 20.36 12.86 30.02
N PRO A 181 19.23 12.15 30.26
CA PRO A 181 19.20 10.70 30.43
C PRO A 181 19.91 9.89 29.33
N VAL A 182 19.83 10.28 28.06
CA VAL A 182 20.48 9.55 26.95
C VAL A 182 22.01 9.53 27.08
N LYS A 183 22.63 10.60 27.58
CA LYS A 183 24.07 10.62 27.86
C LYS A 183 24.43 9.68 28.99
N ALA A 184 23.59 9.60 30.03
CA ALA A 184 23.77 8.65 31.10
C ALA A 184 23.69 7.20 30.59
N ALA A 185 22.75 6.91 29.70
CA ALA A 185 22.66 5.63 29.01
C ALA A 185 23.96 5.31 28.25
N ARG A 186 24.53 6.28 27.51
CA ARG A 186 25.82 6.12 26.84
C ARG A 186 26.98 5.86 27.81
N GLN A 187 27.02 6.55 28.95
CA GLN A 187 28.03 6.30 29.98
C GLN A 187 27.91 4.89 30.57
N VAL A 188 26.69 4.37 30.75
CA VAL A 188 26.48 2.96 31.16
C VAL A 188 27.03 2.01 30.10
N MET A 189 26.74 2.24 28.82
CA MET A 189 27.24 1.43 27.70
C MET A 189 28.77 1.40 27.61
N GLU A 190 29.43 2.54 27.81
CA GLU A 190 30.87 2.68 27.56
C GLU A 190 31.75 2.46 28.79
N LYS A 191 31.24 2.75 30.01
CA LYS A 191 32.03 2.81 31.24
C LYS A 191 31.63 1.80 32.31
N SER A 192 30.58 1.01 32.07
CA SER A 192 30.08 0.00 33.00
C SER A 192 30.21 -1.41 32.40
N VAL A 193 30.26 -2.42 33.26
CA VAL A 193 30.20 -3.85 32.87
C VAL A 193 28.75 -4.35 32.71
N HIS A 194 27.78 -3.50 33.02
CA HIS A 194 26.35 -3.73 32.95
C HIS A 194 25.72 -2.88 31.83
N SER A 195 24.68 -3.40 31.19
CA SER A 195 23.95 -2.67 30.14
C SER A 195 22.74 -1.91 30.67
N PHE A 196 22.32 -2.11 31.92
CA PHE A 196 21.14 -1.45 32.49
C PHE A 196 21.31 -1.16 33.98
N LEU A 197 21.24 0.12 34.36
CA LEU A 197 21.23 0.58 35.76
C LEU A 197 19.96 1.38 36.07
N VAL A 198 19.47 1.32 37.32
CA VAL A 198 18.24 2.03 37.70
C VAL A 198 18.37 2.82 39.00
N GLY A 199 17.62 3.91 39.10
CA GLY A 199 17.43 4.71 40.30
C GLY A 199 18.73 5.20 40.93
N ASP A 200 18.83 5.10 42.25
CA ASP A 200 19.96 5.63 43.02
C ASP A 200 21.29 4.96 42.63
N GLY A 201 21.27 3.69 42.23
CA GLY A 201 22.46 2.97 41.78
C GLY A 201 23.00 3.50 40.43
N ALA A 202 22.11 3.87 39.51
CA ALA A 202 22.52 4.54 38.28
C ALA A 202 23.12 5.93 38.56
N GLU A 203 22.52 6.71 39.46
CA GLU A 203 23.06 8.02 39.81
C GLU A 203 24.38 7.93 40.60
N GLU A 204 24.56 6.91 41.45
CA GLU A 204 25.82 6.66 42.15
C GLU A 204 26.94 6.33 41.17
N PHE A 205 26.67 5.44 40.21
CA PHE A 205 27.59 5.13 39.12
C PHE A 205 28.02 6.39 38.37
N LEU A 206 27.07 7.23 37.94
CA LEU A 206 27.35 8.47 37.21
C LEU A 206 28.14 9.47 38.05
N ARG A 207 27.88 9.57 39.36
CA ARG A 207 28.65 10.44 40.28
C ARG A 207 30.10 9.98 40.46
N GLY A 208 30.36 8.69 40.27
CA GLY A 208 31.69 8.08 40.37
C GLY A 208 32.57 8.32 39.13
N LEU A 209 32.00 8.77 38.01
CA LEU A 209 32.77 9.02 36.79
C LEU A 209 33.62 10.29 36.88
N PRO A 210 34.82 10.30 36.26
CA PRO A 210 35.72 11.46 36.26
C PRO A 210 35.14 12.66 35.48
N GLU A 211 34.44 12.40 34.38
CA GLU A 211 33.73 13.39 33.59
C GLU A 211 32.22 13.26 33.85
N LYS A 212 31.73 13.94 34.89
CA LYS A 212 30.32 13.91 35.28
C LYS A 212 29.62 15.23 35.03
N ASP A 213 28.42 15.13 34.46
CA ASP A 213 27.50 16.25 34.39
C ASP A 213 27.02 16.65 35.79
N LYS A 214 26.79 17.95 36.00
CA LYS A 214 26.26 18.43 37.28
C LYS A 214 24.81 17.99 37.42
N PRO A 215 24.42 17.40 38.57
CA PRO A 215 23.01 17.13 38.87
C PRO A 215 22.20 18.42 38.81
N VAL A 216 20.97 18.32 38.30
CA VAL A 216 19.99 19.42 38.25
C VAL A 216 18.87 19.17 39.26
N GLY A 217 18.23 20.24 39.72
CA GLY A 217 17.06 20.16 40.60
C GLY A 217 15.79 19.76 39.86
N ALA A 218 14.77 19.34 40.61
CA ALA A 218 13.50 18.88 40.05
C ALA A 218 12.79 19.96 39.20
N GLU A 219 13.02 21.23 39.50
CA GLU A 219 12.51 22.40 38.77
C GLU A 219 13.01 22.49 37.33
N TYR A 220 14.11 21.82 36.98
CA TYR A 220 14.62 21.80 35.61
C TYR A 220 13.68 21.03 34.66
N PHE A 221 13.09 19.95 35.15
CA PHE A 221 12.31 19.01 34.33
C PHE A 221 10.85 19.47 34.17
N GLY A 222 10.30 20.13 35.19
CA GLY A 222 8.91 20.55 35.23
C GLY A 222 8.56 21.72 34.33
N THR A 223 7.33 21.72 33.80
CA THR A 223 6.72 22.88 33.13
C THR A 223 5.29 23.08 33.61
N ASP A 224 4.78 24.31 33.50
CA ASP A 224 3.38 24.62 33.86
C ASP A 224 2.38 23.75 33.09
N VAL A 225 2.71 23.38 31.86
CA VAL A 225 1.87 22.50 31.02
C VAL A 225 1.80 21.10 31.63
N ARG A 226 2.95 20.50 31.98
CA ARG A 226 3.03 19.16 32.58
C ARG A 226 2.40 19.10 33.97
N HIS A 227 2.47 20.17 34.75
CA HIS A 227 1.81 20.24 36.06
C HIS A 227 0.28 20.20 35.90
N ARG A 228 -0.26 20.96 34.94
CA ARG A 228 -1.70 20.94 34.61
C ARG A 228 -2.17 19.58 34.10
N GLU A 229 -1.35 18.87 33.33
CA GLU A 229 -1.63 17.49 32.90
C GLU A 229 -1.82 16.55 34.10
N LEU A 230 -0.89 16.59 35.07
CA LEU A 230 -1.00 15.79 36.30
C LEU A 230 -2.25 16.17 37.09
N ASP A 231 -2.49 17.46 37.31
CA ASP A 231 -3.66 17.95 38.04
C ASP A 231 -4.98 17.51 37.39
N GLY A 232 -5.04 17.58 36.05
CA GLY A 232 -6.18 17.10 35.28
C GLY A 232 -6.42 15.60 35.47
N LYS A 233 -5.35 14.80 35.44
CA LYS A 233 -5.42 13.35 35.62
C LYS A 233 -5.84 12.96 37.04
N LEU A 234 -5.28 13.61 38.07
CA LEU A 234 -5.64 13.34 39.48
C LEU A 234 -7.10 13.73 39.78
N LYS A 235 -7.63 14.78 39.17
CA LYS A 235 -9.03 15.20 39.35
C LYS A 235 -10.05 14.26 38.70
N LEU A 236 -9.67 13.56 37.63
CA LEU A 236 -10.58 12.68 36.89
C LEU A 236 -10.73 11.27 37.52
N ASN A 237 -9.92 10.91 38.53
CA ASN A 237 -9.90 9.58 39.17
C ASN A 237 -9.85 8.39 38.17
N SER A 238 -9.34 8.61 36.97
CA SER A 238 -9.24 7.59 35.93
C SER A 238 -7.77 7.35 35.57
N ILE A 239 -7.35 6.09 35.69
CA ILE A 239 -6.06 5.62 35.13
C ILE A 239 -6.16 5.57 33.60
N GLN A 240 -7.38 5.45 33.06
CA GLN A 240 -7.69 5.48 31.63
C GLN A 240 -8.26 6.85 31.20
N SER A 241 -7.65 7.39 30.14
CA SER A 241 -8.09 8.49 29.26
C SER A 241 -8.31 9.90 29.83
N THR A 242 -7.20 10.59 30.15
CA THR A 242 -7.09 11.99 29.71
C THR A 242 -6.51 11.98 28.30
N LYS A 243 -7.16 12.65 27.34
CA LYS A 243 -6.62 12.82 25.97
C LYS A 243 -5.19 13.38 26.07
N ASN A 244 -4.21 12.62 25.59
CA ASN A 244 -2.80 13.04 25.63
C ASN A 244 -2.53 13.99 24.46
N ASP A 245 -2.87 15.27 24.64
CA ASP A 245 -2.76 16.31 23.61
C ASP A 245 -1.33 16.90 23.46
N HIS A 246 -0.33 16.30 24.12
CA HIS A 246 1.04 16.81 24.17
C HIS A 246 2.08 15.81 23.63
N PRO A 247 3.21 16.30 23.08
CA PRO A 247 4.30 15.44 22.58
C PRO A 247 4.76 14.41 23.62
N GLN A 248 5.06 13.20 23.15
CA GLN A 248 5.37 12.03 23.97
C GLN A 248 6.89 11.72 23.96
N THR A 249 7.25 10.44 24.08
CA THR A 249 8.61 9.91 24.03
C THR A 249 9.36 10.39 22.80
N VAL A 250 10.65 10.70 22.98
CA VAL A 250 11.53 11.15 21.89
C VAL A 250 12.49 10.04 21.50
N GLY A 251 12.88 10.00 20.24
CA GLY A 251 13.84 9.01 19.76
C GLY A 251 14.48 9.37 18.43
N ALA A 252 15.57 8.69 18.12
CA ALA A 252 16.36 8.89 16.92
C ALA A 252 16.94 7.56 16.42
N VAL A 253 16.98 7.38 15.10
CA VAL A 253 17.66 6.29 14.39
C VAL A 253 18.52 6.88 13.28
N ALA A 254 19.71 6.32 13.07
CA ALA A 254 20.62 6.80 12.03
C ALA A 254 21.44 5.67 11.41
N VAL A 255 21.76 5.83 10.11
CA VAL A 255 22.85 5.14 9.44
C VAL A 255 23.87 6.17 8.98
N ASP A 256 25.14 5.94 9.28
CA ASP A 256 26.23 6.83 8.86
C ASP A 256 26.86 6.41 7.52
N ARG A 257 27.86 7.19 7.07
CA ARG A 257 28.60 6.96 5.82
C ARG A 257 29.35 5.64 5.75
N TRP A 258 29.55 4.98 6.90
CA TRP A 258 30.19 3.67 6.99
C TRP A 258 29.17 2.54 7.05
N GLY A 259 27.87 2.85 6.93
CA GLY A 259 26.79 1.87 7.02
C GLY A 259 26.53 1.39 8.45
N LYS A 260 27.05 2.08 9.48
CA LYS A 260 26.81 1.71 10.88
C LYS A 260 25.52 2.33 11.38
N LEU A 261 24.75 1.53 12.12
CA LEU A 261 23.42 1.88 12.61
C LEU A 261 23.44 2.14 14.12
N ALA A 262 22.65 3.11 14.55
CA ALA A 262 22.45 3.39 15.97
C ALA A 262 21.01 3.85 16.23
N ALA A 263 20.55 3.62 17.46
CA ALA A 263 19.23 4.04 17.93
C ALA A 263 19.33 4.61 19.35
N ALA A 264 18.54 5.64 19.65
CA ALA A 264 18.46 6.24 20.98
C ALA A 264 17.02 6.69 21.28
N THR A 265 16.59 6.54 22.53
CA THR A 265 15.25 6.94 22.98
C THR A 265 15.29 7.47 24.41
N SER A 266 14.40 8.42 24.75
CA SER A 266 14.32 9.04 26.08
C SER A 266 12.88 9.47 26.40
N THR A 267 12.48 9.30 27.67
CA THR A 267 11.13 9.67 28.11
C THR A 267 11.03 10.03 29.59
N GLY A 268 10.02 10.83 29.93
CA GLY A 268 9.50 10.96 31.30
C GLY A 268 8.50 9.84 31.68
N GLY A 269 8.06 9.03 30.72
CA GLY A 269 7.09 7.95 30.89
C GLY A 269 5.64 8.44 30.82
N LEU A 270 4.72 7.74 31.47
CA LEU A 270 3.30 8.08 31.49
C LEU A 270 2.96 9.09 32.59
N VAL A 271 2.12 10.10 32.28
CA VAL A 271 1.60 11.06 33.27
C VAL A 271 0.94 10.29 34.42
N GLY A 272 1.27 10.61 35.66
CA GLY A 272 0.71 9.96 36.85
C GLY A 272 1.11 8.50 37.02
N LYS A 273 2.18 8.03 36.39
CA LYS A 273 2.70 6.66 36.57
C LYS A 273 3.02 6.35 38.05
N TRP A 274 3.06 5.07 38.39
CA TRP A 274 3.57 4.62 39.68
C TRP A 274 5.06 4.92 39.80
N LYS A 275 5.48 5.30 41.01
CA LYS A 275 6.90 5.46 41.34
C LYS A 275 7.64 4.14 41.09
N GLY A 276 8.74 4.20 40.35
CA GLY A 276 9.54 3.02 39.97
C GLY A 276 9.02 2.27 38.75
N ARG A 277 7.97 2.73 38.06
CA ARG A 277 7.54 2.14 36.79
C ARG A 277 8.58 2.44 35.70
N VAL A 278 9.10 1.37 35.11
CA VAL A 278 10.05 1.37 33.99
C VAL A 278 9.33 1.02 32.70
N GLY A 279 9.65 1.72 31.62
CA GLY A 279 9.06 1.53 30.29
C GLY A 279 9.88 0.79 29.27
N ASP A 280 9.24 0.58 28.12
CA ASP A 280 9.83 0.08 26.90
C ASP A 280 11.04 0.91 26.45
N THR A 281 11.03 2.23 26.70
CA THR A 281 12.16 3.13 26.42
C THR A 281 13.45 2.68 27.11
N ALA A 282 13.37 2.13 28.32
CA ALA A 282 14.54 1.67 29.07
C ALA A 282 14.99 0.25 28.69
N VAL A 283 14.21 -0.46 27.87
CA VAL A 283 14.43 -1.88 27.59
C VAL A 283 14.72 -2.11 26.12
N VAL A 284 15.97 -2.45 25.84
CA VAL A 284 16.43 -2.82 24.49
C VAL A 284 15.64 -4.02 23.98
N GLY A 285 15.11 -3.91 22.77
CA GLY A 285 14.20 -4.86 22.15
C GLY A 285 12.70 -4.57 22.39
N ALA A 286 12.35 -3.75 23.38
CA ALA A 286 10.98 -3.28 23.58
C ALA A 286 10.72 -1.99 22.80
N GLY A 287 11.28 -0.86 23.25
CA GLY A 287 11.06 0.47 22.64
C GLY A 287 12.20 0.97 21.74
N VAL A 288 13.37 0.31 21.80
CA VAL A 288 14.56 0.68 21.03
C VAL A 288 15.38 -0.54 20.67
N TYR A 289 15.91 -0.60 19.46
CA TYR A 289 16.81 -1.67 19.04
C TYR A 289 17.69 -1.21 17.88
N ALA A 290 18.93 -1.72 17.80
CA ALA A 290 19.76 -1.59 16.62
C ALA A 290 20.66 -2.82 16.46
N ASP A 291 20.90 -3.24 15.22
CA ASP A 291 21.93 -4.20 14.83
C ASP A 291 22.61 -3.75 13.53
N GLU A 292 23.42 -4.62 12.92
CA GLU A 292 24.14 -4.33 11.67
C GLU A 292 23.21 -4.06 10.46
N LYS A 293 21.92 -4.36 10.57
CA LYS A 293 20.95 -4.34 9.47
C LYS A 293 19.85 -3.31 9.66
N VAL A 294 19.38 -3.08 10.89
CA VAL A 294 18.26 -2.17 11.18
C VAL A 294 18.41 -1.45 12.52
N ALA A 295 17.96 -0.20 12.58
CA ALA A 295 17.75 0.58 13.80
C ALA A 295 16.28 0.98 13.92
N VAL A 296 15.71 0.87 15.13
CA VAL A 296 14.27 1.08 15.41
C VAL A 296 14.10 1.85 16.72
N THR A 297 13.23 2.86 16.73
CA THR A 297 12.68 3.44 17.97
C THR A 297 11.17 3.57 17.89
N CYS A 298 10.56 3.58 19.07
CA CYS A 298 9.12 3.46 19.25
C CYS A 298 8.55 4.56 20.16
N SER A 299 7.27 4.90 19.95
CA SER A 299 6.49 5.73 20.87
C SER A 299 5.05 5.23 20.92
N GLY A 300 4.49 5.11 22.13
CA GLY A 300 3.11 4.67 22.33
C GLY A 300 2.83 4.24 23.77
N ASP A 301 1.94 3.26 23.94
CA ASP A 301 1.70 2.62 25.24
C ASP A 301 2.88 1.72 25.63
N GLY A 302 3.76 2.24 26.48
CA GLY A 302 4.97 1.53 26.86
C GLY A 302 4.75 0.16 27.53
N ASP A 303 3.59 -0.11 28.13
CA ASP A 303 3.33 -1.44 28.74
C ASP A 303 2.91 -2.47 27.69
N VAL A 304 2.27 -2.04 26.60
CA VAL A 304 2.01 -2.91 25.43
C VAL A 304 3.31 -3.20 24.69
N PHE A 305 4.12 -2.16 24.44
CA PHE A 305 5.37 -2.29 23.68
C PHE A 305 6.37 -3.20 24.39
N TYR A 306 6.41 -3.14 25.72
CA TYR A 306 7.20 -4.04 26.55
C TYR A 306 6.76 -5.50 26.41
N ARG A 307 5.46 -5.78 26.49
CA ARG A 307 4.91 -7.15 26.40
C ARG A 307 5.09 -7.78 25.02
N GLU A 308 4.97 -6.97 23.97
CA GLU A 308 5.07 -7.42 22.58
C GLU A 308 6.50 -7.39 22.02
N THR A 309 7.47 -6.85 22.76
CA THR A 309 8.87 -6.70 22.32
C THR A 309 8.98 -6.03 20.93
N VAL A 310 8.29 -4.90 20.77
CA VAL A 310 7.98 -4.28 19.46
C VAL A 310 9.24 -4.05 18.61
N ALA A 311 10.26 -3.40 19.15
CA ALA A 311 11.47 -3.08 18.40
C ALA A 311 12.21 -4.34 17.92
N GLN A 312 12.33 -5.36 18.78
CA GLN A 312 12.94 -6.65 18.43
C GLN A 312 12.11 -7.41 17.39
N ARG A 313 10.78 -7.30 17.46
CA ARG A 313 9.88 -7.98 16.53
C ARG A 313 10.00 -7.40 15.12
N VAL A 314 10.05 -6.07 14.99
CA VAL A 314 10.36 -5.41 13.72
C VAL A 314 11.69 -5.91 13.16
N ALA A 315 12.74 -5.91 13.98
CA ALA A 315 14.06 -6.39 13.55
C ALA A 315 14.04 -7.87 13.14
N SER A 316 13.30 -8.72 13.84
CA SER A 316 13.20 -10.16 13.55
C SER A 316 12.46 -10.44 12.23
N LEU A 317 11.37 -9.70 11.97
CA LEU A 317 10.64 -9.80 10.70
C LEU A 317 11.53 -9.37 9.53
N TYR A 318 12.23 -8.24 9.67
CA TYR A 318 13.17 -7.76 8.66
C TYR A 318 14.33 -8.74 8.42
N ASN A 319 14.97 -9.22 9.49
CA ASN A 319 16.18 -10.05 9.41
C ASN A 319 15.93 -11.50 8.98
N HIS A 320 14.78 -12.08 9.33
CA HIS A 320 14.57 -13.53 9.24
C HIS A 320 13.36 -13.97 8.41
N LYS A 321 12.41 -13.07 8.11
CA LYS A 321 11.22 -13.41 7.31
C LYS A 321 11.27 -12.89 5.87
N GLY A 322 12.34 -12.19 5.49
CA GLY A 322 12.49 -11.61 4.15
C GLY A 322 11.55 -10.43 3.88
N TYR A 323 11.02 -9.82 4.94
CA TYR A 323 10.14 -8.66 4.84
C TYR A 323 10.93 -7.41 4.47
N THR A 324 10.31 -6.51 3.70
CA THR A 324 10.83 -5.14 3.61
C THR A 324 10.68 -4.43 4.97
N LEU A 325 11.48 -3.39 5.22
CA LEU A 325 11.40 -2.64 6.48
C LEU A 325 9.98 -2.09 6.72
N GLN A 326 9.32 -1.61 5.66
CA GLN A 326 7.94 -1.14 5.73
C GLN A 326 6.96 -2.26 6.09
N GLN A 327 7.09 -3.44 5.48
CA GLN A 327 6.24 -4.59 5.77
C GLN A 327 6.40 -5.04 7.23
N ALA A 328 7.63 -5.06 7.73
CA ALA A 328 7.90 -5.40 9.13
C ALA A 328 7.26 -4.41 10.11
N CYS A 329 7.42 -3.10 9.88
CA CYS A 329 6.80 -2.08 10.73
C CYS A 329 5.26 -2.16 10.67
N ARG A 330 4.70 -2.30 9.47
CA ARG A 330 3.25 -2.35 9.26
C ARG A 330 2.61 -3.57 9.91
N GLU A 331 3.22 -4.76 9.77
CA GLU A 331 2.71 -5.98 10.39
C GLU A 331 2.67 -5.84 11.92
N VAL A 332 3.73 -5.30 12.54
CA VAL A 332 3.75 -5.10 13.99
C VAL A 332 2.69 -4.09 14.44
N ILE A 333 2.49 -2.99 13.70
CA ILE A 333 1.41 -2.05 14.01
C ILE A 333 0.03 -2.71 13.90
N SER A 334 -0.23 -3.48 12.84
CA SER A 334 -1.56 -4.05 12.59
C SER A 334 -1.88 -5.26 13.47
N GLU A 335 -0.91 -6.11 13.77
CA GLU A 335 -1.14 -7.40 14.43
C GLU A 335 -0.87 -7.38 15.94
N ASN A 336 0.04 -6.51 16.40
CA ASN A 336 0.48 -6.49 17.81
C ASN A 336 0.03 -5.25 18.57
N LEU A 337 -0.28 -4.17 17.84
CA LEU A 337 -0.58 -2.86 18.41
C LEU A 337 -2.01 -2.41 18.09
N GLU A 338 -2.89 -3.37 17.73
CA GLU A 338 -4.31 -3.11 17.53
C GLU A 338 -4.96 -2.60 18.83
N GLY A 339 -5.64 -1.46 18.75
CA GLY A 339 -6.29 -0.81 19.90
C GLY A 339 -5.37 0.05 20.77
N CYS A 340 -4.06 0.15 20.46
CA CYS A 340 -3.16 1.12 21.10
C CYS A 340 -2.65 2.15 20.10
N GLN A 341 -2.28 3.33 20.57
CA GLN A 341 -1.70 4.38 19.75
C GLN A 341 -0.18 4.18 19.70
N ALA A 342 0.35 4.01 18.51
CA ALA A 342 1.72 3.57 18.26
C ALA A 342 2.33 4.32 17.08
N GLY A 343 3.60 4.67 17.23
CA GLY A 343 4.47 5.14 16.16
C GLY A 343 5.83 4.43 16.20
N ILE A 344 6.34 4.11 15.02
CA ILE A 344 7.63 3.46 14.80
C ILE A 344 8.40 4.28 13.78
N ILE A 345 9.66 4.61 14.10
CA ILE A 345 10.63 5.04 13.09
C ILE A 345 11.74 3.99 12.98
N ALA A 346 12.17 3.72 11.76
CA ALA A 346 13.23 2.76 11.51
C ALA A 346 14.10 3.17 10.32
N VAL A 347 15.37 2.77 10.34
CA VAL A 347 16.32 2.92 9.24
C VAL A 347 17.08 1.61 9.03
N ASP A 348 17.25 1.20 7.78
CA ASP A 348 18.08 0.04 7.46
C ASP A 348 19.51 0.40 6.98
N HIS A 349 20.35 -0.62 6.85
CA HIS A 349 21.73 -0.50 6.40
C HIS A 349 21.89 0.03 4.96
N GLN A 350 20.79 0.16 4.20
CA GLN A 350 20.76 0.73 2.86
C GLN A 350 20.34 2.20 2.88
N GLY A 351 19.98 2.75 4.04
CA GLY A 351 19.51 4.12 4.21
C GLY A 351 18.02 4.29 3.95
N GLN A 352 17.25 3.20 3.80
CA GLN A 352 15.80 3.27 3.70
C GLN A 352 15.22 3.65 5.07
N ALA A 353 14.47 4.74 5.10
CA ALA A 353 13.79 5.22 6.29
C ALA A 353 12.30 4.87 6.22
N VAL A 354 11.75 4.37 7.34
CA VAL A 354 10.34 4.08 7.51
C VAL A 354 9.79 4.86 8.69
N ILE A 355 8.62 5.46 8.48
CA ILE A 355 7.80 6.10 9.51
C ILE A 355 6.41 5.46 9.40
N GLU A 356 5.98 4.75 10.43
CA GLU A 356 4.71 4.00 10.43
C GLU A 356 3.98 4.29 11.75
N THR A 357 2.67 4.57 11.68
CA THR A 357 1.89 4.94 12.87
C THR A 357 0.40 4.66 12.67
N ASN A 358 -0.25 4.17 13.73
CA ASN A 358 -1.71 4.12 13.84
C ASN A 358 -2.25 5.21 14.79
N ALA A 359 -1.36 6.03 15.37
CA ALA A 359 -1.74 7.12 16.25
C ALA A 359 -2.25 8.33 15.46
N GLY A 360 -3.24 9.08 15.97
CA GLY A 360 -3.80 10.26 15.28
C GLY A 360 -2.77 11.32 14.86
N VAL A 361 -1.63 11.38 15.56
CA VAL A 361 -0.46 12.17 15.16
C VAL A 361 0.85 11.49 15.56
N LEU A 362 1.90 11.68 14.77
CA LEU A 362 3.29 11.38 15.11
C LEU A 362 4.16 12.58 14.74
N LEU A 363 4.92 13.10 15.70
CA LEU A 363 5.84 14.21 15.48
C LEU A 363 7.16 13.65 14.93
N VAL A 364 7.54 13.98 13.70
CA VAL A 364 8.73 13.39 13.05
C VAL A 364 9.56 14.42 12.30
N ALA A 365 10.86 14.17 12.23
CA ALA A 365 11.70 14.81 11.25
C ALA A 365 12.72 13.81 10.69
N SER A 366 13.02 13.94 9.40
CA SER A 366 13.93 13.07 8.69
C SER A 366 14.86 13.86 7.79
N MET A 367 16.06 13.32 7.62
CA MET A 367 17.03 13.76 6.65
C MET A 367 17.45 12.56 5.82
N VAL A 368 16.90 12.49 4.62
CA VAL A 368 17.13 11.44 3.63
C VAL A 368 17.62 12.12 2.36
N ASN A 369 18.73 11.66 1.79
CA ASN A 369 19.30 12.24 0.56
C ASN A 369 19.52 13.77 0.65
N ASN A 370 20.04 14.26 1.78
CA ASN A 370 20.22 15.69 2.09
C ASN A 370 18.93 16.54 2.09
N THR A 371 17.75 15.92 1.97
CA THR A 371 16.46 16.60 2.06
C THR A 371 15.98 16.55 3.50
N ILE A 372 15.78 17.72 4.09
CA ILE A 372 15.20 17.86 5.44
C ILE A 372 13.69 17.90 5.32
N ARG A 373 13.00 17.08 6.12
CA ARG A 373 11.54 17.12 6.30
C ARG A 373 11.26 17.11 7.79
N ALA A 374 10.53 18.10 8.30
CA ALA A 374 10.01 18.10 9.66
C ALA A 374 8.51 18.32 9.56
N GLU A 375 7.72 17.41 10.14
CA GLU A 375 6.27 17.46 10.02
C GLU A 375 5.56 16.89 11.25
N VAL A 376 4.38 17.46 11.50
CA VAL A 376 3.37 16.83 12.34
C VAL A 376 2.64 15.79 11.46
N PHE A 377 3.18 14.57 11.41
CA PHE A 377 2.64 13.50 10.58
C PHE A 377 1.30 13.03 11.13
N ARG A 378 0.26 13.05 10.30
CA ARG A 378 -1.05 12.50 10.64
C ARG A 378 -1.28 11.32 9.70
N PRO A 379 -1.38 10.08 10.19
CA PRO A 379 -1.70 8.97 9.31
C PRO A 379 -3.03 9.28 8.62
N ALA A 380 -3.08 8.96 7.34
CA ALA A 380 -4.23 9.20 6.50
C ALA A 380 -5.50 8.70 7.19
N SER A 381 -6.45 9.58 7.49
CA SER A 381 -7.84 9.17 7.66
C SER A 381 -8.20 8.33 6.44
N THR A 382 -8.79 7.16 6.65
CA THR A 382 -9.13 6.20 5.58
C THR A 382 -9.78 6.95 4.41
N PHE A 383 -9.08 7.08 3.28
CA PHE A 383 -9.62 7.72 2.09
C PHE A 383 -10.77 6.84 1.59
N SER A 384 -12.00 7.30 1.79
CA SER A 384 -13.18 6.56 1.35
C SER A 384 -13.23 6.54 -0.17
N ASN A 385 -13.64 5.40 -0.74
CA ASN A 385 -13.70 5.20 -2.19
C ASN A 385 -12.35 5.38 -2.91
N THR A 386 -11.24 4.95 -2.29
CA THR A 386 -9.92 4.90 -2.93
C THR A 386 -9.92 3.93 -4.11
N ILE A 387 -9.48 4.40 -5.28
CA ILE A 387 -9.40 3.60 -6.51
C ILE A 387 -7.96 3.28 -6.94
N TRP A 388 -6.99 4.07 -6.48
CA TRP A 388 -5.57 3.88 -6.77
C TRP A 388 -4.72 4.54 -5.69
N GLU A 389 -3.56 3.96 -5.35
CA GLU A 389 -2.64 4.53 -4.37
C GLU A 389 -1.20 4.06 -4.61
N THR A 390 -0.25 4.81 -4.03
CA THR A 390 1.16 4.49 -3.87
C THR A 390 1.55 4.76 -2.40
N ASP A 391 2.83 4.70 -2.05
CA ASP A 391 3.28 5.08 -0.70
C ASP A 391 3.07 6.56 -0.40
N GLU A 392 3.13 7.44 -1.43
CA GLU A 392 3.00 8.90 -1.26
C GLU A 392 1.65 9.45 -1.73
N LEU A 393 1.06 8.87 -2.78
CA LEU A 393 -0.12 9.39 -3.47
C LEU A 393 -1.35 8.50 -3.27
N VAL A 394 -2.53 9.11 -3.31
CA VAL A 394 -3.81 8.43 -3.26
C VAL A 394 -4.80 9.10 -4.20
N ALA A 395 -5.57 8.28 -4.92
CA ALA A 395 -6.65 8.71 -5.78
C ALA A 395 -7.97 8.08 -5.31
N PHE A 396 -8.98 8.91 -5.08
CA PHE A 396 -10.28 8.51 -4.56
C PHE A 396 -11.41 9.26 -5.26
N LEU A 397 -12.60 8.65 -5.30
CA LEU A 397 -13.77 9.25 -5.95
C LEU A 397 -14.19 10.52 -5.23
N GLN A 398 -14.45 11.58 -6.00
CA GLN A 398 -14.95 12.84 -5.49
C GLN A 398 -16.39 12.67 -4.99
N PRO A 399 -16.72 13.01 -3.73
CA PRO A 399 -18.10 12.88 -3.20
C PRO A 399 -19.12 13.75 -3.93
N ASN A 400 -18.66 14.87 -4.48
CA ASN A 400 -19.46 15.87 -5.18
C ASN A 400 -18.99 15.96 -6.65
N PRO A 401 -19.13 14.88 -7.44
CA PRO A 401 -18.48 14.77 -8.74
C PRO A 401 -19.10 15.74 -9.75
N TRP A 402 -18.28 16.39 -10.58
CA TRP A 402 -18.79 17.16 -11.73
C TRP A 402 -19.23 16.25 -12.89
N THR A 403 -18.63 15.07 -13.00
CA THR A 403 -18.95 14.04 -14.00
C THR A 403 -18.78 12.64 -13.38
N PRO A 404 -19.51 11.60 -13.84
CA PRO A 404 -19.39 10.27 -13.26
C PRO A 404 -17.93 9.76 -13.23
N GLY A 405 -17.48 9.29 -12.07
CA GLY A 405 -16.10 8.82 -11.88
C GLY A 405 -15.05 9.92 -11.69
N ALA A 406 -15.46 11.19 -11.52
CA ALA A 406 -14.53 12.26 -11.16
C ALA A 406 -13.70 11.87 -9.92
N THR A 407 -12.40 11.98 -10.05
CA THR A 407 -11.43 11.47 -9.07
C THR A 407 -10.54 12.61 -8.57
N LEU A 408 -10.29 12.62 -7.26
CA LEU A 408 -9.30 13.48 -6.62
C LEU A 408 -8.02 12.69 -6.41
N LEU A 409 -6.90 13.21 -6.91
CA LEU A 409 -5.56 12.73 -6.62
C LEU A 409 -4.87 13.69 -5.64
N ALA A 410 -4.36 13.17 -4.54
CA ALA A 410 -3.70 13.93 -3.48
C ALA A 410 -2.50 13.16 -2.91
N ARG A 411 -1.67 13.85 -2.13
CA ARG A 411 -0.70 13.19 -1.24
C ARG A 411 -1.41 12.58 -0.04
N LYS A 412 -0.88 11.47 0.48
CA LYS A 412 -1.35 10.84 1.72
C LYS A 412 -1.04 11.69 2.95
N SER A 413 0.04 12.48 2.91
CA SER A 413 0.30 13.52 3.92
C SER A 413 -0.65 14.70 3.70
N PHE A 414 -1.31 15.14 4.77
CA PHE A 414 -2.14 16.34 4.77
C PHE A 414 -1.32 17.64 4.79
N ASN A 415 0.00 17.55 5.00
CA ASN A 415 0.90 18.69 5.01
C ASN A 415 1.53 18.84 3.61
N GLY A 416 1.30 19.97 2.96
CA GLY A 416 1.83 20.25 1.63
C GLY A 416 1.43 21.65 1.17
N PRO A 417 2.08 22.18 0.12
CA PRO A 417 1.70 23.46 -0.46
C PRO A 417 0.23 23.47 -0.92
N CYS A 418 -0.36 24.66 -1.01
CA CYS A 418 -1.70 24.84 -1.58
C CYS A 418 -1.69 24.88 -3.12
N SER A 419 -0.51 25.04 -3.74
CA SER A 419 -0.31 25.10 -5.18
C SER A 419 0.64 24.01 -5.66
N ILE A 420 0.29 23.33 -6.76
CA ILE A 420 1.14 22.31 -7.37
C ILE A 420 2.51 22.86 -7.79
N PHE A 421 2.58 24.14 -8.17
CA PHE A 421 3.80 24.78 -8.65
C PHE A 421 4.81 25.12 -7.54
N GLN A 422 4.40 25.02 -6.28
CA GLN A 422 5.28 25.22 -5.11
C GLN A 422 6.04 23.94 -4.72
N TYR A 423 5.68 22.79 -5.29
CA TYR A 423 6.47 21.57 -5.12
C TYR A 423 7.86 21.73 -5.76
N ASN A 424 8.83 20.96 -5.22
CA ASN A 424 10.11 20.74 -5.91
C ASN A 424 9.86 19.98 -7.24
N ALA A 425 10.90 19.85 -8.08
CA ALA A 425 10.75 19.27 -9.41
C ALA A 425 10.26 17.81 -9.37
N ASP A 426 10.82 17.00 -8.48
CA ASP A 426 10.53 15.58 -8.38
C ASP A 426 9.10 15.33 -7.89
N ASP A 427 8.67 16.08 -6.87
CA ASP A 427 7.32 16.02 -6.31
C ASP A 427 6.26 16.46 -7.35
N PHE A 428 6.58 17.51 -8.12
CA PHE A 428 5.72 18.01 -9.19
C PHE A 428 5.54 16.98 -10.31
N ILE A 429 6.64 16.37 -10.77
CA ILE A 429 6.62 15.30 -11.78
C ILE A 429 5.84 14.10 -11.25
N SER A 430 6.12 13.66 -10.02
CA SER A 430 5.47 12.51 -9.39
C SER A 430 3.94 12.68 -9.32
N MET A 431 3.45 13.86 -8.92
CA MET A 431 2.02 14.18 -8.89
C MET A 431 1.35 14.06 -10.27
N LEU A 432 1.98 14.60 -11.33
CA LEU A 432 1.39 14.58 -12.68
C LEU A 432 1.50 13.21 -13.35
N LEU A 433 2.59 12.46 -13.13
CA LEU A 433 2.67 11.05 -13.54
C LEU A 433 1.63 10.18 -12.81
N GLY A 434 1.35 10.48 -11.53
CA GLY A 434 0.23 9.90 -10.79
C GLY A 434 -1.11 10.16 -11.50
N ALA A 435 -1.36 11.41 -11.90
CA ALA A 435 -2.59 11.77 -12.61
C ALA A 435 -2.72 11.04 -13.95
N ARG A 436 -1.61 10.85 -14.67
CA ARG A 436 -1.56 10.06 -15.92
C ARG A 436 -1.93 8.60 -15.69
N LYS A 437 -1.41 7.96 -14.63
CA LYS A 437 -1.77 6.57 -14.26
C LYS A 437 -3.25 6.45 -13.90
N VAL A 438 -3.77 7.39 -13.12
CA VAL A 438 -5.19 7.43 -12.72
C VAL A 438 -6.09 7.63 -13.95
N SER A 439 -5.73 8.51 -14.88
CA SER A 439 -6.47 8.71 -16.13
C SER A 439 -6.55 7.41 -16.95
N ASN A 440 -5.44 6.71 -17.12
CA ASN A 440 -5.42 5.44 -17.86
C ASN A 440 -6.33 4.38 -17.21
N LEU A 441 -6.30 4.29 -15.87
CA LEU A 441 -7.18 3.42 -15.11
C LEU A 441 -8.66 3.77 -15.35
N LEU A 442 -9.03 5.05 -15.25
CA LEU A 442 -10.41 5.49 -15.46
C LEU A 442 -10.89 5.20 -16.89
N CYS A 443 -10.07 5.47 -17.90
CA CYS A 443 -10.37 5.15 -19.29
C CYS A 443 -10.65 3.66 -19.50
N GLU A 444 -9.79 2.79 -18.98
CA GLU A 444 -9.96 1.33 -19.10
C GLU A 444 -11.24 0.85 -18.42
N ARG A 445 -11.54 1.36 -17.21
CA ARG A 445 -12.59 0.80 -16.35
C ARG A 445 -13.98 1.38 -16.58
N LEU A 446 -14.06 2.66 -16.95
CA LEU A 446 -15.32 3.33 -17.24
C LEU A 446 -15.67 3.28 -18.73
N GLY A 447 -14.76 2.80 -19.58
CA GLY A 447 -14.97 2.75 -21.03
C GLY A 447 -14.97 4.13 -21.69
N VAL A 448 -14.38 5.14 -21.03
CA VAL A 448 -14.22 6.48 -21.59
C VAL A 448 -12.95 6.56 -22.43
N HIS A 449 -12.99 7.30 -23.53
CA HIS A 449 -11.83 7.41 -24.42
C HIS A 449 -10.72 8.29 -23.87
N ARG A 450 -11.05 9.34 -23.10
CA ARG A 450 -10.12 10.35 -22.56
C ARG A 450 -10.55 10.86 -21.19
N CYS A 451 -9.60 11.44 -20.47
CA CYS A 451 -9.86 12.21 -19.25
C CYS A 451 -9.23 13.60 -19.37
N ALA A 452 -9.80 14.57 -18.66
CA ALA A 452 -9.22 15.89 -18.43
C ALA A 452 -8.55 15.99 -17.06
N LEU A 453 -7.68 16.98 -16.91
CA LEU A 453 -7.01 17.34 -15.65
C LEU A 453 -7.38 18.77 -15.29
N VAL A 454 -7.73 19.02 -14.03
CA VAL A 454 -7.95 20.37 -13.50
C VAL A 454 -7.26 20.51 -12.15
N VAL A 455 -6.42 21.53 -12.01
CA VAL A 455 -5.80 21.93 -10.74
C VAL A 455 -6.20 23.35 -10.43
N TYR A 456 -6.74 23.54 -9.23
CA TYR A 456 -7.10 24.85 -8.69
C TYR A 456 -6.65 24.95 -7.22
N PRO A 457 -5.76 25.89 -6.87
CA PRO A 457 -5.23 26.01 -5.51
C PRO A 457 -6.29 26.52 -4.52
N GLN A 458 -6.35 25.89 -3.35
CA GLN A 458 -7.25 26.25 -2.23
C GLN A 458 -6.40 26.59 -1.00
N GLU A 459 -6.64 27.73 -0.35
CA GLU A 459 -5.77 28.23 0.72
C GLU A 459 -5.74 27.32 1.96
N ASP A 460 -6.86 26.66 2.26
CA ASP A 460 -7.02 25.82 3.46
C ASP A 460 -6.74 24.33 3.21
N ARG A 461 -6.26 23.94 2.01
CA ARG A 461 -6.07 22.51 1.66
C ARG A 461 -4.78 22.27 0.87
N PRO A 462 -4.13 21.11 1.08
CA PRO A 462 -3.01 20.71 0.25
C PRO A 462 -3.45 20.48 -1.21
N VAL A 463 -2.49 20.49 -2.13
CA VAL A 463 -2.74 20.28 -3.57
C VAL A 463 -3.60 19.04 -3.82
N GLN A 464 -4.68 19.26 -4.59
CA GLN A 464 -5.51 18.19 -5.14
C GLN A 464 -5.61 18.37 -6.66
N ILE A 465 -5.41 17.28 -7.39
CA ILE A 465 -5.61 17.22 -8.84
C ILE A 465 -6.94 16.54 -9.11
N LYS A 466 -7.82 17.21 -9.87
CA LYS A 466 -9.06 16.61 -10.37
C LYS A 466 -8.79 15.92 -11.69
N VAL A 467 -9.03 14.62 -11.76
CA VAL A 467 -9.03 13.83 -13.01
C VAL A 467 -10.47 13.54 -13.38
N LEU A 468 -10.89 14.02 -14.56
CA LEU A 468 -12.29 14.07 -14.99
C LEU A 468 -12.51 13.18 -16.22
N PRO A 469 -13.17 12.02 -16.09
CA PRO A 469 -13.59 11.19 -17.23
C PRO A 469 -14.48 11.97 -18.22
N LEU A 470 -14.17 11.91 -19.51
CA LEU A 470 -14.97 12.59 -20.54
C LEU A 470 -15.90 11.57 -21.22
N HIS A 471 -17.17 11.60 -20.83
CA HIS A 471 -18.20 10.64 -21.28
C HIS A 471 -18.84 11.04 -22.61
N CYS A 472 -19.32 10.01 -23.33
CA CYS A 472 -20.09 10.13 -24.58
C CYS A 472 -19.33 10.81 -25.74
N LEU A 473 -18.03 10.60 -25.81
CA LEU A 473 -17.20 10.99 -26.95
C LEU A 473 -17.10 9.84 -27.97
N GLU A 474 -16.99 10.18 -29.25
CA GLU A 474 -16.71 9.19 -30.30
C GLU A 474 -15.22 8.78 -30.30
N PRO A 475 -14.87 7.60 -30.86
CA PRO A 475 -13.47 7.18 -30.98
C PRO A 475 -12.63 8.10 -31.87
N SER A 476 -13.25 8.69 -32.90
CA SER A 476 -12.63 9.70 -33.76
C SER A 476 -12.69 11.08 -33.11
N TRP A 477 -11.58 11.80 -33.11
CA TRP A 477 -11.53 13.15 -32.56
C TRP A 477 -12.34 14.13 -33.41
N THR A 478 -13.21 14.90 -32.77
CA THR A 478 -13.92 16.05 -33.34
C THR A 478 -13.89 17.21 -32.34
N PRO A 479 -13.90 18.47 -32.81
CA PRO A 479 -13.94 19.62 -31.91
C PRO A 479 -15.26 19.66 -31.13
N HIS A 480 -15.18 19.82 -29.81
CA HIS A 480 -16.34 19.99 -28.92
C HIS A 480 -16.17 21.28 -28.14
N LEU A 481 -16.87 22.34 -28.55
CA LEU A 481 -16.77 23.68 -27.96
C LEU A 481 -17.94 23.97 -27.03
N ALA A 482 -17.67 24.68 -25.93
CA ALA A 482 -18.72 25.19 -25.06
C ALA A 482 -19.63 26.18 -25.80
N THR A 483 -20.93 26.13 -25.52
CA THR A 483 -21.92 27.03 -26.13
C THR A 483 -21.94 28.43 -25.53
N GLU A 484 -21.39 28.59 -24.33
CA GLU A 484 -21.40 29.84 -23.56
C GLU A 484 -19.98 30.38 -23.40
N GLU A 485 -19.84 31.69 -23.62
CA GLU A 485 -18.61 32.41 -23.30
C GLU A 485 -18.60 32.86 -21.83
N GLU A 486 -17.41 32.98 -21.25
CA GLU A 486 -17.21 33.41 -19.87
C GLU A 486 -16.06 34.40 -19.76
N PHE A 487 -16.23 35.48 -18.98
CA PHE A 487 -15.13 36.40 -18.64
C PHE A 487 -15.23 36.87 -17.20
N ASN A 488 -14.17 36.64 -16.43
CA ASN A 488 -14.02 37.08 -15.05
C ASN A 488 -12.79 37.99 -14.95
N PRO A 489 -12.94 39.27 -14.55
CA PRO A 489 -11.81 40.20 -14.45
C PRO A 489 -10.88 39.90 -13.27
N TYR A 490 -11.31 39.06 -12.33
CA TYR A 490 -10.58 38.61 -11.15
C TYR A 490 -10.90 37.13 -10.89
N ASP A 491 -10.14 36.49 -10.01
CA ASP A 491 -10.35 35.12 -9.56
C ASP A 491 -11.77 34.93 -8.96
N PRO A 492 -12.66 34.18 -9.63
CA PRO A 492 -14.04 33.98 -9.17
C PRO A 492 -14.17 32.85 -8.12
N GLY A 493 -13.06 32.26 -7.67
CA GLY A 493 -13.08 31.11 -6.76
C GLY A 493 -13.06 29.74 -7.45
N TYR A 494 -12.99 29.71 -8.78
CA TYR A 494 -12.87 28.50 -9.61
C TYR A 494 -12.14 28.82 -10.93
N CYS A 495 -11.80 27.78 -11.69
CA CYS A 495 -11.29 27.92 -13.05
C CYS A 495 -12.11 27.05 -14.01
N SER A 496 -12.28 27.50 -15.25
CA SER A 496 -12.92 26.75 -16.33
C SER A 496 -12.08 26.81 -17.60
N SER A 497 -12.31 25.87 -18.50
CA SER A 497 -11.70 25.88 -19.83
C SER A 497 -12.50 26.67 -20.87
N LYS A 498 -13.65 27.27 -20.50
CA LYS A 498 -14.52 28.04 -21.42
C LYS A 498 -13.74 29.18 -22.08
N SER A 499 -14.03 29.42 -23.36
CA SER A 499 -13.53 30.61 -24.05
C SER A 499 -14.25 31.87 -23.56
N GLY A 500 -13.54 33.00 -23.53
CA GLY A 500 -14.14 34.32 -23.31
C GLY A 500 -14.41 35.06 -24.62
N PRO A 501 -15.02 36.24 -24.55
CA PRO A 501 -15.16 37.11 -25.71
C PRO A 501 -13.77 37.53 -26.23
N ARG A 502 -13.66 37.80 -27.53
CA ARG A 502 -12.40 38.24 -28.13
C ARG A 502 -11.91 39.52 -27.46
N CYS A 503 -10.69 39.48 -26.93
CA CYS A 503 -10.05 40.63 -26.30
C CYS A 503 -9.44 41.59 -27.32
N GLU A 504 -9.34 42.88 -26.96
CA GLU A 504 -8.69 43.88 -27.81
C GLU A 504 -7.18 43.65 -27.86
N ASP A 505 -6.60 43.78 -29.06
CA ASP A 505 -5.16 43.54 -29.28
C ASP A 505 -4.28 44.42 -28.37
N ALA A 506 -4.67 45.69 -28.15
CA ALA A 506 -3.95 46.62 -27.27
C ALA A 506 -3.93 46.17 -25.80
N TYR A 507 -5.00 45.51 -25.34
CA TYR A 507 -5.03 44.93 -24.01
C TYR A 507 -4.07 43.74 -23.91
N LEU A 508 -4.10 42.85 -24.90
CA LEU A 508 -3.19 41.70 -24.96
C LEU A 508 -1.72 42.14 -25.03
N ASP A 509 -1.39 43.17 -25.80
CA ASP A 509 -0.04 43.76 -25.84
C ASP A 509 0.39 44.26 -24.45
N SER A 510 -0.52 44.90 -23.70
CA SER A 510 -0.23 45.38 -22.35
C SER A 510 0.03 44.25 -21.35
N ILE A 511 -0.72 43.15 -21.44
CA ILE A 511 -0.55 41.98 -20.58
C ILE A 511 0.72 41.23 -20.96
N GLN A 512 0.99 41.05 -22.26
CA GLN A 512 2.20 40.44 -22.76
C GLN A 512 3.44 41.21 -22.28
N ALA A 513 3.42 42.54 -22.35
CA ALA A 513 4.52 43.37 -21.87
C ALA A 513 4.78 43.20 -20.36
N LYS A 514 3.71 43.12 -19.55
CA LYS A 514 3.82 42.86 -18.10
C LYS A 514 4.48 41.53 -17.79
N ILE A 515 4.08 40.46 -18.48
CA ILE A 515 4.62 39.11 -18.26
C ILE A 515 6.07 39.05 -18.77
N ARG A 516 6.33 39.51 -20.00
CA ARG A 516 7.67 39.48 -20.59
C ARG A 516 8.68 40.31 -19.80
N ALA A 517 8.26 41.38 -19.11
CA ALA A 517 9.14 42.18 -18.25
C ALA A 517 9.80 41.37 -17.11
N LYS A 518 9.31 40.16 -16.81
CA LYS A 518 9.90 39.23 -15.84
C LYS A 518 10.90 38.24 -16.45
N LEU A 519 10.99 38.18 -17.78
CA LEU A 519 12.01 37.37 -18.45
C LEU A 519 13.40 37.99 -18.31
N PRO A 520 14.48 37.18 -18.30
CA PRO A 520 15.85 37.69 -18.36
C PRO A 520 16.13 38.54 -19.61
N ALA A 521 15.49 38.21 -20.73
CA ALA A 521 15.64 38.90 -22.01
C ALA A 521 14.25 39.24 -22.62
N PRO A 522 13.56 40.29 -22.12
CA PRO A 522 12.18 40.62 -22.52
C PRO A 522 12.02 40.90 -24.01
N ASN A 523 13.08 41.40 -24.66
CA ASN A 523 13.09 41.83 -26.06
C ASN A 523 13.77 40.84 -27.01
N ALA A 524 14.04 39.60 -26.57
CA ALA A 524 14.60 38.58 -27.46
C ALA A 524 13.65 38.29 -28.65
N PRO A 525 14.19 38.15 -29.88
CA PRO A 525 13.38 37.80 -31.05
C PRO A 525 12.79 36.40 -30.88
N SER A 526 11.55 36.22 -31.35
CA SER A 526 10.89 34.92 -31.28
C SER A 526 11.47 33.91 -32.27
N CYS A 527 11.55 32.65 -31.83
CA CYS A 527 11.99 31.54 -32.66
C CYS A 527 10.78 30.86 -33.29
N TYR A 528 10.74 30.77 -34.63
CA TYR A 528 9.62 30.20 -35.38
C TYR A 528 9.84 28.75 -35.83
N ASP A 529 10.84 28.07 -35.25
CA ASP A 529 11.14 26.68 -35.57
C ASP A 529 9.97 25.77 -35.18
N PHE A 530 9.53 24.97 -36.16
CA PHE A 530 8.47 23.98 -36.02
C PHE A 530 9.08 22.58 -36.21
N LEU A 531 8.86 21.69 -35.24
CA LEU A 531 9.50 20.37 -35.17
C LEU A 531 8.59 19.26 -35.72
N GLY A 532 7.82 19.56 -36.76
CA GLY A 532 6.91 18.63 -37.43
C GLY A 532 6.92 18.80 -38.94
N ASP A 533 5.94 18.19 -39.62
CA ASP A 533 5.74 18.37 -41.05
C ASP A 533 5.37 19.83 -41.37
N PRO A 534 6.15 20.59 -42.16
CA PRO A 534 5.84 21.96 -42.54
C PRO A 534 4.43 22.14 -43.15
N LEU A 535 3.85 21.10 -43.74
CA LEU A 535 2.49 21.11 -44.30
C LEU A 535 1.39 20.93 -43.25
N HIS A 536 1.73 20.67 -41.99
CA HIS A 536 0.77 20.51 -40.90
C HIS A 536 0.02 21.82 -40.65
N ASN A 537 -1.27 21.83 -40.98
CA ASN A 537 -2.10 23.04 -41.06
C ASN A 537 -3.04 23.24 -39.86
N ASN A 538 -2.72 22.65 -38.71
CA ASN A 538 -3.44 22.93 -37.46
C ASN A 538 -3.16 24.38 -37.00
N LEU A 539 -4.14 25.02 -36.33
CA LEU A 539 -4.01 26.40 -35.83
C LEU A 539 -2.74 26.61 -35.01
N PHE A 540 -2.42 25.72 -34.07
CA PHE A 540 -1.23 25.87 -33.23
C PHE A 540 0.07 25.70 -34.02
N SER A 541 0.08 24.90 -35.07
CA SER A 541 1.24 24.80 -35.96
C SER A 541 1.50 26.11 -36.70
N ARG A 542 0.44 26.79 -37.17
CA ARG A 542 0.55 28.12 -37.79
C ARG A 542 1.02 29.19 -36.80
N ILE A 543 0.55 29.14 -35.55
CA ILE A 543 1.04 30.03 -34.47
C ILE A 543 2.53 29.79 -34.19
N VAL A 544 2.97 28.53 -34.07
CA VAL A 544 4.39 28.20 -33.84
C VAL A 544 5.28 28.71 -34.97
N ARG A 545 4.82 28.64 -36.23
CA ARG A 545 5.54 29.16 -37.41
C ARG A 545 5.43 30.69 -37.60
N GLY A 546 4.62 31.37 -36.81
CA GLY A 546 4.42 32.82 -36.95
C GLY A 546 3.54 33.25 -38.11
N GLU A 547 2.73 32.34 -38.64
CA GLU A 547 1.76 32.60 -39.72
C GLU A 547 0.47 33.26 -39.21
N GLU A 548 0.24 33.19 -37.89
CA GLU A 548 -0.92 33.76 -37.21
C GLU A 548 -0.51 34.86 -36.24
N LYS A 549 -1.41 35.81 -35.98
CA LYS A 549 -1.21 36.84 -34.96
C LYS A 549 -1.15 36.19 -33.57
N GLN A 550 -0.14 36.54 -32.78
CA GLN A 550 0.15 35.89 -31.51
C GLN A 550 0.81 36.83 -30.49
N TRP A 551 0.62 36.52 -29.21
CA TRP A 551 1.18 37.26 -28.07
C TRP A 551 2.03 36.32 -27.22
N ARG A 552 3.23 35.99 -27.70
CA ARG A 552 4.16 35.07 -27.01
C ARG A 552 4.69 35.67 -25.73
N VAL A 553 4.53 34.92 -24.64
CA VAL A 553 4.97 35.33 -23.29
C VAL A 553 6.20 34.57 -22.83
N TRP A 554 6.46 33.37 -23.35
CA TRP A 554 7.62 32.54 -23.04
C TRP A 554 7.85 31.53 -24.18
N GLU A 555 9.10 31.14 -24.42
CA GLU A 555 9.46 30.08 -25.35
C GLU A 555 10.84 29.49 -25.03
N ASP A 556 11.02 28.22 -25.40
CA ASP A 556 12.32 27.55 -25.40
C ASP A 556 12.53 26.80 -26.73
N ASN A 557 13.52 25.89 -26.78
CA ASN A 557 13.84 25.09 -27.97
C ASN A 557 12.75 24.07 -28.34
N THR A 558 11.80 23.78 -27.47
CA THR A 558 10.85 22.66 -27.59
C THR A 558 9.38 23.07 -27.44
N HIS A 559 9.09 24.22 -26.82
CA HIS A 559 7.76 24.68 -26.46
C HIS A 559 7.60 26.20 -26.65
N VAL A 560 6.35 26.64 -26.79
CA VAL A 560 5.96 28.05 -26.93
C VAL A 560 4.71 28.31 -26.10
N ALA A 561 4.70 29.41 -25.33
CA ALA A 561 3.56 29.89 -24.57
C ALA A 561 3.08 31.26 -25.07
N PHE A 562 1.77 31.41 -25.27
CA PHE A 562 1.17 32.64 -25.78
C PHE A 562 -0.20 32.91 -25.15
N LEU A 563 -0.60 34.18 -25.10
CA LEU A 563 -1.93 34.57 -24.63
C LEU A 563 -2.99 34.15 -25.64
N THR A 564 -4.10 33.60 -25.16
CA THR A 564 -5.27 33.37 -26.01
C THR A 564 -5.96 34.71 -26.31
N PRO A 565 -6.43 34.95 -27.56
CA PRO A 565 -7.28 36.10 -27.86
C PRO A 565 -8.69 35.99 -27.28
N PHE A 566 -9.07 34.82 -26.74
CA PHE A 566 -10.37 34.55 -26.11
C PHE A 566 -10.20 34.21 -24.61
N PRO A 567 -9.53 35.06 -23.81
CA PRO A 567 -9.27 34.75 -22.41
C PRO A 567 -10.58 34.81 -21.62
N ASN A 568 -10.84 33.84 -20.76
CA ASN A 568 -11.89 33.95 -19.74
C ASN A 568 -11.42 34.65 -18.45
N THR A 569 -10.13 34.91 -18.32
CA THR A 569 -9.48 35.57 -17.18
C THR A 569 -8.22 36.31 -17.66
N PRO A 570 -7.82 37.42 -17.02
CA PRO A 570 -6.60 38.14 -17.39
C PRO A 570 -5.35 37.26 -17.35
N GLY A 571 -4.57 37.26 -18.44
CA GLY A 571 -3.31 36.51 -18.53
C GLY A 571 -3.45 35.03 -18.84
N PHE A 572 -4.65 34.55 -19.21
CA PHE A 572 -4.85 33.17 -19.68
C PHE A 572 -3.89 32.86 -20.83
N THR A 573 -2.97 31.94 -20.55
CA THR A 573 -1.91 31.51 -21.45
C THR A 573 -2.10 30.06 -21.89
N VAL A 574 -1.85 29.80 -23.17
CA VAL A 574 -1.81 28.46 -23.76
C VAL A 574 -0.34 28.12 -24.04
N LEU A 575 0.11 26.96 -23.55
CA LEU A 575 1.45 26.41 -23.76
C LEU A 575 1.35 25.19 -24.69
N VAL A 576 2.16 25.16 -25.75
CA VAL A 576 2.16 24.09 -26.76
C VAL A 576 3.59 23.64 -27.09
N PRO A 577 3.81 22.36 -27.43
CA PRO A 577 5.07 21.89 -27.98
C PRO A 577 5.27 22.39 -29.43
N ARG A 578 6.51 22.59 -29.85
CA ARG A 578 6.89 22.88 -31.25
C ARG A 578 6.71 21.68 -32.16
N LYS A 579 6.73 20.47 -31.59
CA LYS A 579 6.42 19.20 -32.26
C LYS A 579 4.90 18.98 -32.26
N PRO A 580 4.27 18.63 -33.39
CA PRO A 580 2.85 18.31 -33.43
C PRO A 580 2.59 17.01 -32.68
N LEU A 581 2.01 17.12 -31.49
CA LEU A 581 1.64 16.01 -30.62
C LEU A 581 0.13 15.95 -30.45
N SER A 582 -0.42 14.75 -30.22
CA SER A 582 -1.87 14.56 -30.01
C SER A 582 -2.38 15.38 -28.82
N SER A 583 -3.62 15.87 -28.89
CA SER A 583 -4.24 16.54 -27.75
C SER A 583 -4.57 15.62 -26.56
N ASP A 584 -4.45 14.30 -26.74
CA ASP A 584 -4.55 13.32 -25.65
C ASP A 584 -3.27 13.29 -24.80
N ILE A 585 -3.11 14.32 -23.96
CA ILE A 585 -1.87 14.57 -23.19
C ILE A 585 -1.47 13.34 -22.36
N PHE A 586 -2.42 12.60 -21.77
CA PHE A 586 -2.11 11.43 -20.95
C PHE A 586 -1.58 10.22 -21.75
N ARG A 587 -1.78 10.19 -23.07
CA ARG A 587 -1.27 9.14 -23.97
C ARG A 587 0.02 9.51 -24.70
N LEU A 588 0.57 10.69 -24.47
CA LEU A 588 1.89 11.06 -25.00
C LEU A 588 2.97 10.13 -24.47
N GLU A 589 4.06 9.99 -25.22
CA GLU A 589 5.28 9.32 -24.72
C GLU A 589 5.79 10.02 -23.46
N GLU A 590 6.39 9.25 -22.54
CA GLU A 590 6.75 9.78 -21.21
C GLU A 590 7.72 10.97 -21.29
N ALA A 591 8.68 10.94 -22.21
CA ALA A 591 9.60 12.05 -22.45
C ALA A 591 8.89 13.33 -22.90
N ASP A 592 7.96 13.22 -23.87
CA ASP A 592 7.19 14.34 -24.40
C ASP A 592 6.24 14.90 -23.32
N TYR A 593 5.59 14.02 -22.53
CA TYR A 593 4.75 14.40 -21.39
C TYR A 593 5.55 15.17 -20.33
N THR A 594 6.73 14.67 -19.97
CA THR A 594 7.57 15.25 -18.92
C THR A 594 8.10 16.62 -19.33
N ALA A 595 8.49 16.77 -20.59
CA ALA A 595 8.92 18.06 -21.14
C ALA A 595 7.78 19.10 -21.10
N LEU A 596 6.55 18.72 -21.46
CA LEU A 596 5.38 19.60 -21.43
C LEU A 596 5.06 20.09 -20.02
N ILE A 597 5.06 19.20 -19.02
CA ILE A 597 4.73 19.58 -17.65
C ILE A 597 5.81 20.46 -17.00
N LEU A 598 7.09 20.23 -17.31
CA LEU A 598 8.19 21.07 -16.82
C LEU A 598 8.13 22.48 -17.43
N ALA A 599 7.88 22.58 -18.73
CA ALA A 599 7.62 23.86 -19.39
C ALA A 599 6.41 24.57 -18.76
N ALA A 600 5.34 23.83 -18.42
CA ALA A 600 4.18 24.41 -17.74
C ALA A 600 4.52 25.00 -16.37
N ARG A 601 5.46 24.39 -15.63
CA ARG A 601 5.94 24.89 -14.33
C ARG A 601 6.72 26.19 -14.47
N GLU A 602 7.62 26.28 -15.43
CA GLU A 602 8.39 27.52 -15.70
C GLU A 602 7.46 28.66 -16.11
N VAL A 603 6.53 28.40 -17.04
CA VAL A 603 5.57 29.40 -17.50
C VAL A 603 4.65 29.83 -16.35
N ALA A 604 4.20 28.90 -15.49
CA ALA A 604 3.37 29.24 -14.35
C ALA A 604 4.06 30.20 -13.36
N GLN A 605 5.34 30.00 -13.07
CA GLN A 605 6.12 30.90 -12.21
C GLN A 605 6.22 32.31 -12.83
N LEU A 606 6.53 32.38 -14.13
CA LEU A 606 6.58 33.64 -14.87
C LEU A 606 5.24 34.38 -14.86
N LEU A 607 4.15 33.67 -15.10
CA LEU A 607 2.80 34.24 -15.13
C LEU A 607 2.37 34.74 -13.75
N GLN A 608 2.68 33.97 -12.69
CA GLN A 608 2.32 34.34 -11.32
C GLN A 608 2.98 35.68 -10.94
N GLU A 609 4.27 35.85 -11.24
CA GLU A 609 4.99 37.10 -10.98
C GLU A 609 4.58 38.25 -11.91
N GLY A 610 4.37 37.97 -13.20
CA GLY A 610 4.02 38.97 -14.20
C GLY A 610 2.62 39.56 -13.99
N MET A 611 1.69 38.75 -13.49
CA MET A 611 0.31 39.14 -13.26
C MET A 611 0.03 39.55 -11.81
N GLY A 612 0.97 39.33 -10.88
CA GLY A 612 0.73 39.53 -9.44
C GLY A 612 -0.39 38.63 -8.91
N ALA A 613 -0.50 37.42 -9.46
CA ALA A 613 -1.54 36.47 -9.09
C ALA A 613 -1.20 35.78 -7.76
N ARG A 614 -2.23 35.43 -6.97
CA ARG A 614 -2.03 34.68 -5.71
C ARG A 614 -1.64 33.21 -5.96
N GLY A 615 -1.94 32.70 -7.14
CA GLY A 615 -1.64 31.33 -7.56
C GLY A 615 -1.97 31.11 -9.03
N MET A 616 -1.81 29.86 -9.47
CA MET A 616 -2.00 29.45 -10.85
C MET A 616 -2.89 28.20 -10.91
N ALA A 617 -3.86 28.20 -11.81
CA ALA A 617 -4.61 27.01 -12.19
C ALA A 617 -4.06 26.38 -13.47
N LEU A 618 -4.23 25.07 -13.59
CA LEU A 618 -3.74 24.25 -14.72
C LEU A 618 -4.87 23.36 -15.24
N ILE A 619 -5.07 23.35 -16.56
CA ILE A 619 -6.04 22.46 -17.22
C ILE A 619 -5.39 21.72 -18.40
N PHE A 620 -5.65 20.40 -18.49
CA PHE A 620 -5.47 19.56 -19.68
C PHE A 620 -6.83 19.04 -20.15
N GLU A 621 -7.20 19.28 -21.41
CA GLU A 621 -8.53 18.96 -21.95
C GLU A 621 -8.46 18.43 -23.38
N GLY A 622 -7.92 19.23 -24.32
CA GLY A 622 -7.56 18.75 -25.66
C GLY A 622 -8.70 18.62 -26.69
N PHE A 623 -9.89 19.16 -26.44
CA PHE A 623 -11.06 19.01 -27.34
C PHE A 623 -11.44 20.26 -28.15
N GLU A 624 -10.77 21.38 -27.93
CA GLU A 624 -10.92 22.56 -28.80
C GLU A 624 -10.08 22.39 -30.09
N ILE A 625 -8.85 21.90 -29.93
CA ILE A 625 -7.85 21.76 -30.99
C ILE A 625 -7.09 20.44 -30.78
N ASP A 626 -6.98 19.62 -31.83
CA ASP A 626 -6.20 18.36 -31.80
C ASP A 626 -4.69 18.63 -31.88
N TYR A 627 -4.16 19.18 -30.80
CA TYR A 627 -2.75 19.45 -30.59
C TYR A 627 -2.50 19.49 -29.08
N ALA A 628 -1.42 18.89 -28.56
CA ALA A 628 -1.12 18.91 -27.12
C ALA A 628 -1.02 20.35 -26.59
N HIS A 629 -1.80 20.72 -25.58
CA HIS A 629 -1.74 22.06 -25.00
C HIS A 629 -2.13 22.12 -23.53
N ALA A 630 -1.37 22.91 -22.77
CA ALA A 630 -1.65 23.22 -21.38
C ALA A 630 -2.29 24.61 -21.27
N LYS A 631 -3.40 24.70 -20.52
CA LYS A 631 -4.09 25.97 -20.22
C LYS A 631 -3.65 26.43 -18.83
N LEU A 632 -2.94 27.56 -18.76
CA LEU A 632 -2.44 28.17 -17.53
C LEU A 632 -3.23 29.45 -17.22
N ILE A 633 -3.89 29.47 -16.07
CA ILE A 633 -4.84 30.51 -15.68
C ILE A 633 -4.36 31.22 -14.40
N PRO A 634 -3.93 32.49 -14.48
CA PRO A 634 -3.53 33.28 -13.31
C PRO A 634 -4.71 33.66 -12.42
N LEU A 635 -4.58 33.45 -11.10
CA LEU A 635 -5.60 33.81 -10.11
C LEU A 635 -5.37 35.26 -9.61
N VAL A 636 -5.87 36.23 -10.37
CA VAL A 636 -5.71 37.66 -10.07
C VAL A 636 -6.71 38.12 -9.00
N VAL A 637 -6.24 38.68 -7.90
CA VAL A 637 -7.09 39.09 -6.76
C VAL A 637 -7.59 40.55 -6.92
N PRO A 638 -8.85 40.88 -6.57
CA PRO A 638 -9.32 42.26 -6.57
C PRO A 638 -8.74 43.10 -5.42
N LEU A 639 -8.76 44.43 -5.57
CA LEU A 639 -8.54 45.38 -4.46
C LEU A 639 -9.64 45.19 -3.37
N PRO A 640 -9.33 45.36 -2.08
CA PRO A 640 -10.12 44.78 -0.99
C PRO A 640 -11.50 45.46 -0.84
N CYS A 641 -12.57 44.90 -1.42
CA CYS A 641 -13.98 45.33 -1.25
C CYS A 641 -15.07 44.42 -1.87
N LEU A 642 -14.78 43.23 -2.42
CA LEU A 642 -15.80 42.41 -3.13
C LEU A 642 -16.08 41.08 -2.42
N GLU A 643 -17.35 40.82 -2.11
CA GLU A 643 -17.84 39.52 -1.61
C GLU A 643 -17.69 38.45 -2.70
N MET A 644 -17.22 37.26 -2.32
CA MET A 644 -17.16 36.11 -3.23
C MET A 644 -18.56 35.61 -3.55
N THR A 645 -18.92 35.58 -4.83
CA THR A 645 -20.18 35.02 -5.32
C THR A 645 -20.20 33.49 -5.17
N THR A 646 -21.27 32.96 -4.57
CA THR A 646 -21.49 31.51 -4.47
C THR A 646 -21.83 30.94 -5.85
N VAL A 647 -20.96 30.08 -6.38
CA VAL A 647 -21.15 29.43 -7.69
C VAL A 647 -22.05 28.20 -7.52
N PRO A 648 -23.12 28.04 -8.33
CA PRO A 648 -23.99 26.88 -8.23
C PRO A 648 -23.26 25.59 -8.60
N SER A 649 -23.54 24.50 -7.88
CA SER A 649 -23.01 23.18 -8.19
C SER A 649 -23.50 22.70 -9.56
N GLN A 650 -22.62 22.07 -10.36
CA GLN A 650 -22.93 21.59 -11.71
C GLN A 650 -22.58 20.11 -11.86
N PHE A 651 -23.46 19.33 -12.50
CA PHE A 651 -23.24 17.93 -12.85
C PHE A 651 -23.51 17.71 -14.33
N SER A 652 -22.59 17.07 -15.02
CA SER A 652 -22.73 16.70 -16.43
C SER A 652 -22.50 15.21 -16.63
N GLN A 653 -23.53 14.51 -17.10
CA GLN A 653 -23.41 13.09 -17.48
C GLN A 653 -22.61 12.91 -18.78
N THR A 654 -22.70 13.87 -19.70
CA THR A 654 -21.98 13.89 -20.99
C THR A 654 -20.99 15.04 -20.99
N TYR A 655 -19.93 14.97 -21.81
CA TYR A 655 -18.97 16.08 -21.92
C TYR A 655 -19.63 17.29 -22.62
N PRO A 656 -19.75 18.47 -21.96
CA PRO A 656 -20.47 19.63 -22.50
C PRO A 656 -19.60 20.57 -23.36
N GLY A 657 -18.35 20.18 -23.67
CA GLY A 657 -17.40 21.03 -24.42
C GLY A 657 -16.53 21.95 -23.54
N PHE A 658 -16.57 21.82 -22.22
CA PHE A 658 -15.63 22.45 -21.29
C PHE A 658 -15.43 21.59 -20.03
N VAL A 659 -14.41 21.90 -19.23
CA VAL A 659 -14.16 21.37 -17.88
C VAL A 659 -13.97 22.49 -16.86
N THR A 660 -14.20 22.18 -15.58
CA THR A 660 -14.15 23.19 -14.50
C THR A 660 -13.69 22.60 -13.17
N SER A 661 -13.16 23.46 -12.28
CA SER A 661 -12.86 23.11 -10.89
C SER A 661 -14.09 23.16 -9.98
N VAL A 662 -15.24 23.63 -10.46
CA VAL A 662 -16.52 23.62 -9.72
C VAL A 662 -16.91 22.18 -9.36
N SER A 663 -17.45 21.99 -8.15
CA SER A 663 -17.94 20.67 -7.71
C SER A 663 -19.41 20.49 -8.08
N GLY A 664 -19.82 19.23 -8.27
CA GLY A 664 -21.22 18.90 -8.50
C GLY A 664 -22.04 18.82 -7.20
N PRO A 665 -23.32 18.43 -7.30
CA PRO A 665 -24.12 18.04 -6.15
C PRO A 665 -23.52 16.78 -5.51
N PRO A 666 -23.78 16.53 -4.21
CA PRO A 666 -23.37 15.28 -3.56
C PRO A 666 -23.96 14.07 -4.27
N ALA A 667 -23.12 13.10 -4.63
CA ALA A 667 -23.56 11.83 -5.20
C ALA A 667 -24.16 10.92 -4.12
N SER A 668 -25.08 10.04 -4.51
CA SER A 668 -25.61 9.06 -3.55
C SER A 668 -24.53 8.04 -3.15
N PRO A 669 -24.56 7.51 -1.92
CA PRO A 669 -23.61 6.47 -1.50
C PRO A 669 -23.64 5.21 -2.38
N GLU A 670 -24.81 4.88 -2.93
CA GLU A 670 -24.99 3.73 -3.81
C GLU A 670 -24.34 3.95 -5.19
N GLU A 671 -24.52 5.13 -5.80
CA GLU A 671 -23.85 5.49 -7.06
C GLU A 671 -22.32 5.50 -6.90
N LEU A 672 -21.81 6.10 -5.82
CA LEU A 672 -20.37 6.10 -5.53
C LEU A 672 -19.84 4.68 -5.35
N LYS A 673 -20.57 3.81 -4.66
CA LYS A 673 -20.21 2.40 -4.47
C LYS A 673 -20.21 1.64 -5.80
N ASN A 674 -21.19 1.87 -6.66
CA ASN A 674 -21.29 1.22 -7.96
C ASN A 674 -20.12 1.61 -8.88
N VAL A 675 -19.83 2.92 -8.98
CA VAL A 675 -18.68 3.43 -9.76
C VAL A 675 -17.36 2.94 -9.17
N HIS A 676 -17.21 2.97 -7.83
CA HIS A 676 -16.03 2.45 -7.15
C HIS A 676 -15.81 0.97 -7.43
N THR A 677 -16.86 0.16 -7.34
CA THR A 677 -16.81 -1.28 -7.66
C THR A 677 -16.44 -1.48 -9.13
N GLN A 678 -17.04 -0.74 -10.05
CA GLN A 678 -16.71 -0.83 -11.48
C GLN A 678 -15.23 -0.53 -11.76
N ILE A 679 -14.65 0.48 -11.08
CA ILE A 679 -13.24 0.85 -11.26
C ILE A 679 -12.30 -0.17 -10.62
N THR A 680 -12.61 -0.60 -9.40
CA THR A 680 -11.72 -1.44 -8.59
C THR A 680 -11.85 -2.93 -8.87
N GLN A 681 -12.94 -3.37 -9.52
CA GLN A 681 -13.18 -4.78 -9.77
C GLN A 681 -12.19 -5.36 -10.78
N ILE A 682 -11.46 -6.41 -10.41
CA ILE A 682 -10.49 -7.08 -11.28
C ILE A 682 -11.16 -8.31 -11.89
N LYS A 683 -11.12 -8.41 -13.23
CA LYS A 683 -11.73 -9.52 -13.98
C LYS A 683 -10.65 -10.28 -14.77
N PRO A 684 -10.84 -11.59 -15.03
CA PRO A 684 -9.96 -12.36 -15.88
C PRO A 684 -9.99 -11.81 -17.30
N SER A 685 -8.82 -11.58 -17.88
CA SER A 685 -8.71 -11.10 -19.27
C SER A 685 -9.08 -12.14 -20.31
N ARG A 686 -9.21 -13.41 -19.90
CA ARG A 686 -9.42 -14.57 -20.78
C ARG A 686 -8.43 -14.63 -21.94
N SER A 687 -7.22 -14.14 -21.72
CA SER A 687 -6.17 -14.13 -22.74
C SER A 687 -5.83 -15.54 -23.27
N TRP A 688 -6.15 -16.60 -22.50
CA TRP A 688 -6.05 -18.00 -22.93
C TRP A 688 -6.98 -18.38 -24.11
N GLN A 689 -7.94 -17.53 -24.47
CA GLN A 689 -8.73 -17.70 -25.70
C GLN A 689 -7.90 -17.43 -26.96
N ASP A 690 -6.79 -16.71 -26.83
CA ASP A 690 -5.86 -16.34 -27.91
C ASP A 690 -4.44 -16.86 -27.57
N PRO A 691 -4.19 -18.19 -27.77
CA PRO A 691 -2.94 -18.83 -27.34
C PRO A 691 -1.64 -18.14 -27.82
N PRO A 692 -1.52 -17.65 -29.07
CA PRO A 692 -0.31 -17.00 -29.55
C PRO A 692 0.10 -15.73 -28.78
N THR A 693 -0.85 -14.98 -28.24
CA THR A 693 -0.58 -13.71 -27.53
C THR A 693 -0.62 -13.83 -26.02
N HIS A 694 -1.11 -14.98 -25.51
CA HIS A 694 -1.34 -15.21 -24.09
C HIS A 694 -0.12 -14.91 -23.22
N ALA A 695 1.07 -15.45 -23.57
CA ALA A 695 2.28 -15.28 -22.75
C ALA A 695 2.65 -13.79 -22.52
N ILE A 696 2.50 -12.95 -23.55
CA ILE A 696 2.80 -11.51 -23.48
C ILE A 696 1.71 -10.77 -22.71
N ARG A 697 0.44 -11.12 -22.92
CA ARG A 697 -0.69 -10.50 -22.22
C ARG A 697 -0.72 -10.88 -20.74
N ALA A 698 -0.34 -12.10 -20.39
CA ALA A 698 -0.43 -12.60 -19.02
C ALA A 698 0.54 -11.87 -18.07
N ILE A 699 1.78 -11.58 -18.50
CA ILE A 699 2.82 -10.98 -17.63
C ILE A 699 2.53 -9.52 -17.24
N THR A 700 1.82 -8.78 -18.08
CA THR A 700 1.44 -7.38 -17.82
C THR A 700 0.09 -7.24 -17.15
N ASN A 701 -0.72 -8.30 -17.13
CA ASN A 701 -2.09 -8.23 -16.64
C ASN A 701 -2.22 -8.48 -15.14
N GLN A 702 -2.96 -7.60 -14.46
CA GLN A 702 -3.12 -7.62 -13.00
C GLN A 702 -3.81 -8.89 -12.48
N TRP A 703 -4.71 -9.50 -13.26
CA TRP A 703 -5.39 -10.76 -12.89
C TRP A 703 -4.36 -11.86 -12.60
N TYR A 704 -3.45 -12.12 -13.54
CA TYR A 704 -2.47 -13.20 -13.39
C TYR A 704 -1.42 -12.89 -12.32
N ARG A 705 -1.06 -11.61 -12.13
CA ARG A 705 -0.20 -11.19 -11.01
C ARG A 705 -0.84 -11.48 -9.65
N ASN A 706 -2.13 -11.15 -9.51
CA ASN A 706 -2.89 -11.44 -8.30
C ASN A 706 -3.04 -12.95 -8.07
N LEU A 707 -3.38 -13.70 -9.13
CA LEU A 707 -3.51 -15.15 -9.09
C LEU A 707 -2.19 -15.81 -8.67
N PHE A 708 -1.05 -15.34 -9.17
CA PHE A 708 0.27 -15.83 -8.77
C PHE A 708 0.55 -15.61 -7.27
N GLN A 709 0.23 -14.43 -6.73
CA GLN A 709 0.39 -14.13 -5.30
C GLN A 709 -0.47 -15.05 -4.41
N ILE A 710 -1.71 -15.32 -4.85
CA ILE A 710 -2.62 -16.24 -4.15
C ILE A 710 -2.09 -17.68 -4.24
N GLN A 711 -1.68 -18.15 -5.43
CA GLN A 711 -1.11 -19.49 -5.61
C GLN A 711 0.16 -19.71 -4.79
N ASN A 712 1.04 -18.70 -4.71
CA ASN A 712 2.22 -18.72 -3.85
C ASN A 712 1.84 -18.90 -2.37
N THR A 713 0.82 -18.16 -1.92
CA THR A 713 0.34 -18.26 -0.54
C THR A 713 -0.34 -19.59 -0.29
N LEU A 714 -1.17 -20.07 -1.22
CA LEU A 714 -1.80 -21.38 -1.16
C LEU A 714 -0.74 -22.45 -0.97
N TYR A 715 0.30 -22.51 -1.82
CA TYR A 715 1.38 -23.49 -1.70
C TYR A 715 2.08 -23.44 -0.33
N HIS A 716 2.54 -22.26 0.10
CA HIS A 716 3.27 -22.14 1.36
C HIS A 716 2.39 -22.42 2.59
N SER A 717 1.12 -22.01 2.57
CA SER A 717 0.18 -22.34 3.64
C SER A 717 -0.16 -23.83 3.66
N THR A 718 -0.21 -24.50 2.50
CA THR A 718 -0.35 -25.96 2.44
C THR A 718 0.82 -26.66 3.09
N VAL A 719 2.04 -26.24 2.77
CA VAL A 719 3.25 -26.81 3.39
C VAL A 719 3.28 -26.52 4.89
N ASP A 720 2.97 -25.30 5.32
CA ASP A 720 2.90 -24.93 6.74
C ASP A 720 1.90 -25.77 7.51
N TYR A 721 0.67 -25.93 6.99
CA TYR A 721 -0.36 -26.75 7.59
C TYR A 721 0.10 -28.19 7.79
N PHE A 722 0.53 -28.87 6.73
CA PHE A 722 0.87 -30.28 6.86
C PHE A 722 2.18 -30.50 7.63
N HIS A 723 3.21 -29.69 7.41
CA HIS A 723 4.52 -29.89 8.02
C HIS A 723 4.58 -29.40 9.48
N ASN A 724 4.11 -28.18 9.75
CA ASN A 724 4.26 -27.53 11.04
C ASN A 724 3.06 -27.77 11.97
N ILE A 725 1.86 -27.96 11.43
CA ILE A 725 0.64 -28.17 12.25
C ILE A 725 0.31 -29.66 12.38
N CYS A 726 0.23 -30.40 11.27
CA CYS A 726 -0.09 -31.82 11.31
C CYS A 726 1.12 -32.74 11.53
N HIS A 727 2.33 -32.24 11.30
CA HIS A 727 3.57 -33.04 11.30
C HIS A 727 3.55 -34.23 10.31
N TYR A 728 2.89 -34.05 9.17
CA TYR A 728 2.83 -35.05 8.10
C TYR A 728 4.05 -34.96 7.19
N SER A 729 4.40 -36.10 6.58
CA SER A 729 5.55 -36.20 5.68
C SER A 729 5.18 -35.84 4.24
N TYR A 730 6.04 -35.05 3.58
CA TYR A 730 5.88 -34.76 2.16
C TYR A 730 6.35 -35.96 1.31
N ALA A 731 5.49 -36.43 0.42
CA ALA A 731 5.80 -37.51 -0.51
C ALA A 731 6.22 -36.96 -1.87
N SER A 732 7.45 -37.25 -2.29
CA SER A 732 7.92 -36.94 -3.64
C SER A 732 7.51 -38.06 -4.59
N THR A 733 6.39 -37.91 -5.28
CA THR A 733 5.84 -38.93 -6.19
C THR A 733 6.25 -38.70 -7.65
N PRO A 734 6.30 -39.75 -8.50
CA PRO A 734 6.49 -39.57 -9.94
C PRO A 734 5.26 -38.89 -10.57
N ILE A 735 5.39 -38.40 -11.81
CA ILE A 735 4.25 -37.89 -12.61
C ILE A 735 3.75 -38.89 -13.65
N THR A 736 4.47 -39.99 -13.81
CA THR A 736 4.13 -41.12 -14.69
C THR A 736 3.85 -42.35 -13.86
N THR A 737 2.95 -43.20 -14.34
CA THR A 737 2.53 -44.45 -13.70
C THR A 737 2.35 -45.55 -14.74
N ASP A 738 2.65 -46.80 -14.36
CA ASP A 738 2.46 -47.98 -15.20
C ASP A 738 1.01 -48.48 -15.20
N THR A 739 0.21 -47.99 -14.26
CA THR A 739 -1.21 -48.28 -14.13
C THR A 739 -2.02 -47.01 -14.16
N ILE A 740 -3.28 -47.10 -14.58
CA ILE A 740 -4.22 -46.00 -14.39
C ILE A 740 -4.32 -45.74 -12.87
N SER A 741 -3.96 -44.56 -12.43
CA SER A 741 -3.87 -44.23 -11.00
C SER A 741 -5.22 -43.92 -10.35
N SER A 742 -6.25 -43.62 -11.16
CA SER A 742 -7.66 -43.60 -10.79
C SER A 742 -8.48 -44.46 -11.77
N PRO A 743 -8.41 -45.80 -11.67
CA PRO A 743 -9.21 -46.68 -12.51
C PRO A 743 -10.67 -46.45 -12.20
N MET A 744 -11.33 -45.90 -13.22
CA MET A 744 -12.58 -45.18 -13.11
C MET A 744 -13.67 -46.01 -12.43
N GLY A 745 -14.44 -45.39 -11.53
CA GLY A 745 -15.81 -45.83 -11.29
C GLY A 745 -16.55 -45.79 -12.63
N LEU A 746 -17.51 -46.68 -12.85
CA LEU A 746 -18.12 -46.91 -14.17
C LEU A 746 -18.88 -45.70 -14.76
N GLY A 747 -18.91 -44.56 -14.07
CA GLY A 747 -19.60 -43.33 -14.45
C GLY A 747 -18.78 -42.05 -14.29
N SER A 748 -17.45 -42.16 -14.14
CA SER A 748 -16.52 -41.03 -14.30
C SER A 748 -16.37 -40.68 -15.79
N ASP A 749 -16.15 -39.40 -16.09
CA ASP A 749 -15.87 -38.84 -17.42
C ASP A 749 -14.38 -38.56 -17.67
N SER A 750 -13.50 -38.99 -16.74
CA SER A 750 -12.06 -38.73 -16.82
C SER A 750 -11.34 -39.68 -17.78
N GLU A 751 -10.60 -39.16 -18.76
CA GLU A 751 -9.85 -40.01 -19.70
C GLU A 751 -8.37 -40.10 -19.31
N PRO A 752 -7.76 -41.30 -19.21
CA PRO A 752 -6.34 -41.42 -18.88
C PRO A 752 -5.44 -40.92 -20.02
N VAL A 753 -4.39 -40.17 -19.67
CA VAL A 753 -3.44 -39.64 -20.65
C VAL A 753 -2.30 -40.64 -20.87
N ARG A 754 -2.34 -41.39 -21.98
CA ARG A 754 -1.29 -42.33 -22.37
C ARG A 754 -0.15 -41.63 -23.10
N VAL A 755 1.09 -41.94 -22.72
CA VAL A 755 2.31 -41.45 -23.36
C VAL A 755 3.28 -42.60 -23.65
N LYS A 756 4.04 -42.48 -24.73
CA LYS A 756 5.12 -43.43 -25.04
C LYS A 756 6.43 -42.91 -24.47
N MET A 757 6.94 -43.56 -23.44
CA MET A 757 8.22 -43.22 -22.82
C MET A 757 9.23 -44.33 -23.14
N LEU A 758 10.30 -44.00 -23.87
CA LEU A 758 11.35 -44.95 -24.26
C LEU A 758 10.82 -46.24 -24.94
N GLY A 759 9.72 -46.14 -25.69
CA GLY A 759 9.10 -47.27 -26.37
C GLY A 759 8.12 -48.08 -25.53
N GLN A 760 7.93 -47.75 -24.25
CA GLN A 760 6.93 -48.33 -23.36
C GLN A 760 5.70 -47.41 -23.25
N ASP A 761 4.53 -48.01 -23.16
CA ASP A 761 3.30 -47.28 -22.88
C ASP A 761 3.19 -47.05 -21.37
N VAL A 762 3.19 -45.78 -20.97
CA VAL A 762 2.97 -45.35 -19.59
C VAL A 762 1.85 -44.31 -19.56
N TYR A 763 1.32 -44.04 -18.37
CA TYR A 763 0.26 -43.06 -18.18
C TYR A 763 0.78 -41.86 -17.40
N MET A 764 0.28 -40.67 -17.72
CA MET A 764 0.43 -39.51 -16.84
C MET A 764 -0.53 -39.66 -15.66
N ALA A 765 -0.09 -39.27 -14.47
CA ALA A 765 -0.82 -39.47 -13.25
C ALA A 765 -2.08 -38.57 -13.18
N ASP A 766 -3.26 -39.15 -13.04
CA ASP A 766 -4.50 -38.44 -12.71
C ASP A 766 -4.63 -38.20 -11.19
N SER A 767 -4.00 -39.05 -10.38
CA SER A 767 -3.88 -39.01 -8.93
C SER A 767 -2.62 -39.79 -8.54
N MET A 768 -2.09 -39.60 -7.33
CA MET A 768 -1.01 -40.40 -6.76
C MET A 768 -1.41 -41.03 -5.42
N GLN A 769 -2.72 -41.19 -5.20
CA GLN A 769 -3.30 -41.75 -3.98
C GLN A 769 -2.70 -43.10 -3.58
N PHE A 770 -2.57 -44.05 -4.51
CA PHE A 770 -2.00 -45.37 -4.21
C PHE A 770 -0.55 -45.29 -3.73
N VAL A 771 0.20 -44.33 -4.26
CA VAL A 771 1.58 -44.07 -3.85
C VAL A 771 1.61 -43.44 -2.46
N LEU A 772 0.66 -42.55 -2.12
CA LEU A 772 0.54 -42.04 -0.75
C LEU A 772 0.25 -43.16 0.26
N GLU A 773 -0.67 -44.09 -0.06
CA GLU A 773 -0.92 -45.27 0.78
C GLU A 773 0.35 -46.13 0.97
N TYR A 774 1.19 -46.22 -0.06
CA TYR A 774 2.46 -46.90 0.01
C TYR A 774 3.47 -46.13 0.89
N PHE A 775 3.55 -44.81 0.76
CA PHE A 775 4.46 -43.95 1.54
C PHE A 775 4.15 -43.98 3.06
N LEU A 776 2.88 -44.12 3.46
CA LEU A 776 2.51 -44.31 4.88
C LEU A 776 3.23 -45.50 5.52
N ARG A 777 3.49 -46.56 4.74
CA ARG A 777 4.10 -47.80 5.22
C ARG A 777 5.61 -47.70 5.44
N PHE A 778 6.24 -46.58 5.09
CA PHE A 778 7.65 -46.32 5.39
C PHE A 778 7.86 -45.66 6.76
N GLN A 779 6.80 -45.18 7.40
CA GLN A 779 6.89 -44.46 8.67
C GLN A 779 6.89 -45.44 9.85
N GLU A 780 7.72 -45.19 10.86
CA GLU A 780 7.72 -45.96 12.11
C GLU A 780 6.46 -45.67 12.95
N ASP A 781 6.02 -44.41 12.99
CA ASP A 781 4.75 -43.97 13.58
C ASP A 781 3.93 -43.22 12.51
N PRO A 782 3.09 -43.93 11.74
CA PRO A 782 2.42 -43.35 10.59
C PRO A 782 1.28 -42.41 11.01
N HIS A 783 1.47 -41.11 10.82
CA HIS A 783 0.41 -40.11 11.03
C HIS A 783 -0.29 -39.74 9.71
N GLY A 784 0.48 -39.29 8.73
CA GLY A 784 -0.04 -38.81 7.46
C GLY A 784 1.05 -38.49 6.44
N VAL A 785 0.66 -38.51 5.17
CA VAL A 785 1.49 -38.12 4.03
C VAL A 785 0.69 -37.24 3.08
N TYR A 786 1.37 -36.33 2.40
CA TYR A 786 0.74 -35.44 1.43
C TYR A 786 1.68 -35.09 0.28
N TYR A 787 1.13 -34.60 -0.82
CA TYR A 787 1.90 -33.97 -1.89
C TYR A 787 1.15 -32.78 -2.50
N VAL A 788 1.88 -31.96 -3.27
CA VAL A 788 1.32 -30.89 -4.11
C VAL A 788 1.96 -30.97 -5.50
N LEU A 789 1.27 -31.56 -6.48
CA LEU A 789 1.81 -31.88 -7.81
C LEU A 789 0.71 -31.81 -8.89
N PRO A 790 1.09 -31.69 -10.18
CA PRO A 790 0.10 -31.70 -11.26
C PRO A 790 -0.52 -33.07 -11.48
N SER A 791 -1.82 -33.07 -11.76
CA SER A 791 -2.60 -34.21 -12.25
C SER A 791 -3.03 -33.98 -13.71
N PHE A 792 -3.22 -35.06 -14.46
CA PHE A 792 -3.47 -35.03 -15.90
C PHE A 792 -4.75 -35.76 -16.28
N ARG A 793 -5.47 -35.20 -17.25
CA ARG A 793 -6.77 -35.69 -17.71
C ARG A 793 -6.92 -35.49 -19.23
N GLY A 794 -7.49 -36.47 -19.92
CA GLY A 794 -7.54 -36.57 -21.38
C GLY A 794 -8.80 -35.99 -22.03
N GLU A 795 -9.84 -35.77 -21.22
CA GLU A 795 -11.12 -35.24 -21.68
C GLU A 795 -11.01 -33.81 -22.22
N ASP A 796 -12.00 -33.38 -23.00
CA ASP A 796 -11.99 -32.03 -23.57
C ASP A 796 -12.22 -30.96 -22.47
N PRO A 797 -11.43 -29.87 -22.45
CA PRO A 797 -11.52 -28.87 -21.40
C PRO A 797 -12.80 -28.03 -21.53
N ASP A 798 -13.53 -27.89 -20.42
CA ASP A 798 -14.75 -27.09 -20.32
C ASP A 798 -14.65 -26.08 -19.16
N VAL A 799 -15.79 -25.58 -18.67
CA VAL A 799 -15.82 -24.61 -17.56
C VAL A 799 -15.44 -25.23 -16.20
N THR A 800 -15.34 -26.56 -16.10
CA THR A 800 -15.06 -27.35 -14.88
C THR A 800 -13.93 -28.37 -15.03
N HIS A 801 -13.42 -28.59 -16.24
CA HIS A 801 -12.37 -29.54 -16.58
C HIS A 801 -11.22 -28.90 -17.39
N VAL A 802 -9.99 -29.29 -17.06
CA VAL A 802 -8.75 -28.90 -17.74
C VAL A 802 -7.84 -30.12 -17.83
N ASN A 803 -6.97 -30.18 -18.85
CA ASN A 803 -6.14 -31.36 -19.10
C ASN A 803 -4.96 -31.52 -18.14
N GLN A 804 -4.57 -30.45 -17.47
CA GLN A 804 -3.60 -30.48 -16.38
C GLN A 804 -4.07 -29.49 -15.32
N PHE A 805 -4.08 -29.90 -14.06
CA PHE A 805 -4.43 -29.06 -12.90
C PHE A 805 -3.50 -29.39 -11.74
N TYR A 806 -3.43 -28.51 -10.74
CA TYR A 806 -2.66 -28.81 -9.52
C TYR A 806 -3.53 -29.52 -8.49
N HIS A 807 -3.00 -30.63 -7.99
CA HIS A 807 -3.69 -31.52 -7.08
C HIS A 807 -2.96 -31.54 -5.74
N ILE A 808 -3.71 -31.31 -4.67
CA ILE A 808 -3.24 -31.47 -3.29
C ILE A 808 -3.92 -32.71 -2.75
N GLU A 809 -3.14 -33.76 -2.52
CA GLU A 809 -3.65 -35.01 -1.96
C GLU A 809 -2.99 -35.30 -0.62
N CYS A 810 -3.77 -35.88 0.29
CA CYS A 810 -3.35 -36.30 1.61
C CYS A 810 -3.93 -37.69 1.91
N GLU A 811 -3.12 -38.56 2.48
CA GLU A 811 -3.52 -39.87 2.98
C GLU A 811 -3.09 -39.99 4.45
N ILE A 812 -3.98 -40.46 5.31
CA ILE A 812 -3.78 -40.55 6.76
C ILE A 812 -4.11 -41.94 7.28
N VAL A 813 -3.57 -42.27 8.46
CA VAL A 813 -4.03 -43.45 9.21
C VAL A 813 -5.28 -43.07 9.99
N GLY A 814 -6.41 -43.71 9.67
CA GLY A 814 -7.70 -43.36 10.27
C GLY A 814 -8.89 -43.68 9.38
N ASP A 815 -10.07 -43.34 9.88
CA ASP A 815 -11.33 -43.50 9.18
C ASP A 815 -11.75 -42.24 8.40
N MET A 816 -12.87 -42.37 7.69
CA MET A 816 -13.42 -41.30 6.87
C MET A 816 -13.68 -40.00 7.67
N GLU A 817 -14.07 -40.10 8.95
CA GLU A 817 -14.38 -38.93 9.79
C GLU A 817 -13.11 -38.19 10.20
N ALA A 818 -12.04 -38.93 10.53
CA ALA A 818 -10.72 -38.34 10.77
C ALA A 818 -10.23 -37.57 9.53
N ALA A 819 -10.38 -38.16 8.34
CA ALA A 819 -9.97 -37.52 7.09
C ALA A 819 -10.82 -36.26 6.78
N ILE A 820 -12.13 -36.29 7.04
CA ILE A 820 -13.00 -35.11 6.92
C ILE A 820 -12.54 -34.00 7.87
N SER A 821 -12.21 -34.33 9.11
CA SER A 821 -11.71 -33.35 10.08
C SER A 821 -10.41 -32.68 9.62
N VAL A 822 -9.48 -33.46 9.05
CA VAL A 822 -8.23 -32.92 8.48
C VAL A 822 -8.51 -32.04 7.26
N ALA A 823 -9.42 -32.45 6.37
CA ALA A 823 -9.80 -31.68 5.19
C ALA A 823 -10.47 -30.33 5.55
N GLU A 824 -11.38 -30.34 6.53
CA GLU A 824 -12.05 -29.14 7.03
C GLU A 824 -11.09 -28.17 7.71
N SER A 825 -10.20 -28.69 8.57
CA SER A 825 -9.17 -27.88 9.23
C SER A 825 -8.16 -27.31 8.23
N TYR A 826 -7.79 -28.09 7.21
CA TYR A 826 -6.95 -27.63 6.10
C TYR A 826 -7.63 -26.49 5.32
N LEU A 827 -8.90 -26.66 4.95
CA LEU A 827 -9.68 -25.65 4.23
C LEU A 827 -9.81 -24.35 5.02
N ALA A 828 -10.04 -24.46 6.33
CA ALA A 828 -10.06 -23.31 7.23
C ALA A 828 -8.69 -22.61 7.26
N HIS A 829 -7.60 -23.36 7.43
CA HIS A 829 -6.25 -22.82 7.48
C HIS A 829 -5.89 -22.06 6.21
N ILE A 830 -6.03 -22.66 5.02
CA ILE A 830 -5.67 -22.00 3.76
C ILE A 830 -6.54 -20.78 3.50
N THR A 831 -7.84 -20.85 3.80
CA THR A 831 -8.77 -19.73 3.60
C THR A 831 -8.42 -18.56 4.51
N LEU A 832 -8.09 -18.84 5.79
CA LEU A 832 -7.66 -17.83 6.74
C LEU A 832 -6.35 -17.17 6.32
N GLN A 833 -5.33 -17.96 5.96
CA GLN A 833 -4.03 -17.42 5.55
C GLN A 833 -4.13 -16.58 4.26
N ILE A 834 -4.92 -17.03 3.28
CA ILE A 834 -5.12 -16.26 2.06
C ILE A 834 -5.93 -14.99 2.35
N LEU A 835 -6.98 -15.03 3.18
CA LEU A 835 -7.71 -13.82 3.57
C LEU A 835 -6.81 -12.83 4.31
N LYS A 836 -5.98 -13.31 5.25
CA LYS A 836 -5.05 -12.48 6.01
C LYS A 836 -4.10 -11.70 5.08
N LYS A 837 -3.53 -12.37 4.08
CA LYS A 837 -2.55 -11.75 3.16
C LYS A 837 -3.18 -11.03 1.97
N HIS A 838 -4.35 -11.47 1.51
CA HIS A 838 -4.91 -11.10 0.18
C HIS A 838 -6.37 -10.67 0.23
N SER A 839 -6.92 -10.27 1.38
CA SER A 839 -8.30 -9.79 1.50
C SER A 839 -8.66 -8.71 0.47
N GLN A 840 -7.77 -7.73 0.22
CA GLN A 840 -8.02 -6.69 -0.77
C GLN A 840 -8.05 -7.23 -2.21
N ILE A 841 -7.20 -8.20 -2.53
CA ILE A 841 -7.21 -8.86 -3.85
C ILE A 841 -8.52 -9.64 -4.03
N ILE A 842 -8.93 -10.42 -3.03
CA ILE A 842 -10.18 -11.19 -3.08
C ILE A 842 -11.37 -10.24 -3.18
N LEU A 843 -11.43 -9.18 -2.37
CA LEU A 843 -12.52 -8.21 -2.40
C LEU A 843 -12.64 -7.53 -3.77
N ARG A 844 -11.52 -7.13 -4.37
CA ARG A 844 -11.49 -6.53 -5.72
C ARG A 844 -11.87 -7.53 -6.81
N THR A 845 -11.61 -8.81 -6.63
CA THR A 845 -11.96 -9.83 -7.63
C THR A 845 -13.40 -10.32 -7.46
N ALA A 846 -13.70 -10.90 -6.29
CA ALA A 846 -14.96 -11.54 -5.95
C ALA A 846 -16.09 -10.53 -5.65
N GLY A 847 -15.76 -9.27 -5.35
CA GLY A 847 -16.72 -8.24 -4.94
C GLY A 847 -17.18 -8.35 -3.48
N THR A 848 -16.82 -9.42 -2.77
CA THR A 848 -17.15 -9.64 -1.36
C THR A 848 -16.11 -10.54 -0.68
N LEU A 849 -16.05 -10.50 0.65
CA LEU A 849 -15.33 -11.46 1.49
C LEU A 849 -16.26 -12.38 2.27
N SER A 850 -17.57 -12.15 2.18
CA SER A 850 -18.58 -12.79 3.04
C SER A 850 -18.56 -14.31 2.91
N HIS A 851 -18.45 -14.87 1.70
CA HIS A 851 -18.45 -16.32 1.49
C HIS A 851 -17.27 -17.01 2.18
N ALA A 852 -16.08 -16.39 2.15
CA ALA A 852 -14.89 -16.93 2.78
C ALA A 852 -14.95 -16.77 4.31
N GLN A 853 -15.41 -15.63 4.80
CA GLN A 853 -15.64 -15.38 6.22
C GLN A 853 -16.72 -16.29 6.82
N ASP A 854 -17.80 -16.54 6.08
CA ASP A 854 -18.89 -17.43 6.50
C ASP A 854 -18.41 -18.88 6.58
N LEU A 855 -17.58 -19.34 5.63
CA LEU A 855 -16.96 -20.66 5.71
C LEU A 855 -16.07 -20.78 6.96
N LEU A 856 -15.20 -19.80 7.21
CA LEU A 856 -14.34 -19.78 8.40
C LEU A 856 -15.17 -19.82 9.68
N LYS A 857 -16.19 -18.96 9.79
CA LYS A 857 -17.07 -18.91 10.97
C LYS A 857 -17.76 -20.25 11.24
N LYS A 858 -18.16 -20.98 10.20
CA LYS A 858 -18.73 -22.33 10.34
C LYS A 858 -17.68 -23.28 10.94
N LEU A 859 -16.47 -23.29 10.37
CA LEU A 859 -15.38 -24.20 10.74
C LEU A 859 -14.74 -23.87 12.12
N GLU A 860 -14.63 -22.59 12.49
CA GLU A 860 -14.08 -22.13 13.78
C GLU A 860 -14.99 -22.46 14.98
N SER A 861 -16.30 -22.61 14.75
CA SER A 861 -17.26 -22.92 15.81
C SER A 861 -17.15 -24.34 16.37
N GLY A 862 -16.17 -25.14 15.89
CA GLY A 862 -16.03 -26.56 16.21
C GLY A 862 -17.12 -27.44 15.61
N LYS A 863 -17.94 -26.89 14.70
CA LYS A 863 -19.00 -27.62 14.00
C LYS A 863 -18.52 -28.04 12.63
N HIS A 864 -18.66 -29.33 12.33
CA HIS A 864 -18.43 -29.86 10.99
C HIS A 864 -19.37 -29.25 9.96
N LEU A 865 -18.95 -29.23 8.69
CA LEU A 865 -19.84 -28.86 7.60
C LEU A 865 -21.02 -29.84 7.52
N PRO A 866 -22.17 -29.41 6.96
CA PRO A 866 -23.31 -30.30 6.77
C PRO A 866 -22.91 -31.54 5.97
N LYS A 867 -23.44 -32.70 6.37
CA LYS A 867 -23.21 -34.00 5.72
C LYS A 867 -24.56 -34.55 5.28
N VAL A 868 -24.66 -35.01 4.05
CA VAL A 868 -25.87 -35.62 3.48
C VAL A 868 -25.46 -36.88 2.71
N THR A 869 -26.16 -37.99 2.94
CA THR A 869 -25.92 -39.20 2.16
C THR A 869 -26.52 -39.06 0.75
N LEU A 870 -26.01 -39.81 -0.23
CA LEU A 870 -26.62 -39.86 -1.56
C LEU A 870 -28.10 -40.29 -1.49
N GLU A 871 -28.44 -41.20 -0.58
CA GLU A 871 -29.82 -41.65 -0.39
C GLU A 871 -30.74 -40.56 0.16
N GLU A 872 -30.24 -39.72 1.05
CA GLU A 872 -30.96 -38.55 1.55
C GLU A 872 -31.04 -37.43 0.51
N ALA A 873 -30.02 -37.28 -0.34
CA ALA A 873 -29.94 -36.21 -1.34
C ALA A 873 -30.92 -36.42 -2.52
N VAL A 874 -31.07 -37.65 -3.01
CA VAL A 874 -31.95 -38.01 -4.14
C VAL A 874 -33.38 -37.45 -4.01
N PRO A 875 -34.11 -37.64 -2.89
CA PRO A 875 -35.47 -37.10 -2.74
C PRO A 875 -35.51 -35.57 -2.60
N MET A 876 -34.36 -34.89 -2.45
CA MET A 876 -34.29 -33.42 -2.40
C MET A 876 -34.23 -32.77 -3.78
N MET A 877 -34.02 -33.55 -4.84
CA MET A 877 -33.82 -33.04 -6.19
C MET A 877 -35.14 -32.48 -6.77
N PRO A 878 -35.17 -31.23 -7.25
CA PRO A 878 -36.41 -30.59 -7.72
C PRO A 878 -36.87 -31.10 -9.10
N SER A 879 -36.01 -31.78 -9.85
CA SER A 879 -36.30 -32.25 -11.20
C SER A 879 -35.42 -33.45 -11.57
N SER A 880 -35.87 -34.25 -12.54
CA SER A 880 -35.20 -35.49 -12.95
C SER A 880 -33.82 -35.28 -13.58
N ASP A 881 -33.53 -34.09 -14.12
CA ASP A 881 -32.22 -33.72 -14.70
C ASP A 881 -31.14 -33.40 -13.65
N CYS A 882 -31.48 -33.46 -12.35
CA CYS A 882 -30.52 -33.32 -11.25
C CYS A 882 -29.82 -34.65 -10.91
N LEU A 883 -30.32 -35.77 -11.42
CA LEU A 883 -29.84 -37.12 -11.17
C LEU A 883 -29.58 -37.83 -12.49
N ASP A 884 -28.51 -38.60 -12.56
CA ASP A 884 -28.21 -39.44 -13.70
C ASP A 884 -27.78 -40.84 -13.25
N TRP A 885 -27.89 -41.80 -14.16
CA TRP A 885 -27.31 -43.12 -13.97
C TRP A 885 -25.84 -43.09 -14.38
N VAL A 886 -25.02 -43.82 -13.63
CA VAL A 886 -23.57 -43.95 -13.88
C VAL A 886 -23.30 -44.40 -15.32
N GLN A 887 -24.10 -45.34 -15.81
CA GLN A 887 -24.20 -45.69 -17.23
C GLN A 887 -25.63 -45.52 -17.69
N GLU A 888 -25.80 -44.84 -18.83
CA GLU A 888 -27.11 -44.53 -19.40
C GLU A 888 -27.95 -45.81 -19.58
N GLY A 889 -29.14 -45.83 -18.99
CA GLY A 889 -30.06 -46.97 -19.06
C GLY A 889 -29.71 -48.18 -18.18
N GLN A 890 -28.66 -48.11 -17.34
CA GLN A 890 -28.19 -49.25 -16.52
C GLN A 890 -28.18 -48.93 -15.02
N PRO A 891 -29.31 -49.06 -14.32
CA PRO A 891 -29.45 -48.61 -12.92
C PRO A 891 -28.63 -49.40 -11.90
N HIS A 892 -28.18 -50.61 -12.25
CA HIS A 892 -27.40 -51.46 -11.37
C HIS A 892 -25.97 -50.96 -11.14
N PHE A 893 -25.47 -50.04 -11.97
CA PHE A 893 -24.17 -49.39 -11.79
C PHE A 893 -24.20 -48.18 -10.83
N GLY A 894 -25.39 -47.81 -10.34
CA GLY A 894 -25.56 -46.75 -9.37
C GLY A 894 -25.94 -45.40 -9.98
N ARG A 895 -26.19 -44.44 -9.09
CA ARG A 895 -26.64 -43.08 -9.39
C ARG A 895 -25.51 -42.08 -9.16
N LYS A 896 -25.56 -40.95 -9.87
CA LYS A 896 -24.74 -39.77 -9.60
C LYS A 896 -25.58 -38.50 -9.70
N LEU A 897 -25.20 -37.47 -8.94
CA LEU A 897 -25.80 -36.16 -9.12
C LEU A 897 -25.21 -35.49 -10.36
N THR A 898 -26.03 -34.75 -11.09
CA THR A 898 -25.53 -33.84 -12.13
C THR A 898 -25.05 -32.54 -11.48
N ARG A 899 -24.34 -31.70 -12.24
CA ARG A 899 -23.92 -30.35 -11.78
C ARG A 899 -25.10 -29.52 -11.24
N LYS A 900 -26.29 -29.71 -11.82
CA LYS A 900 -27.52 -29.06 -11.36
C LYS A 900 -27.93 -29.57 -9.97
N GLY A 901 -27.85 -30.89 -9.75
CA GLY A 901 -28.13 -31.51 -8.46
C GLY A 901 -27.13 -31.12 -7.37
N GLU A 902 -25.83 -31.07 -7.70
CA GLU A 902 -24.79 -30.58 -6.77
C GLU A 902 -25.08 -29.15 -6.33
N ARG A 903 -25.40 -28.26 -7.28
CA ARG A 903 -25.72 -26.86 -6.98
C ARG A 903 -26.93 -26.72 -6.05
N VAL A 904 -27.95 -27.55 -6.22
CA VAL A 904 -29.13 -27.59 -5.31
C VAL A 904 -28.70 -27.88 -3.87
N LEU A 905 -27.77 -28.83 -3.66
CA LEU A 905 -27.26 -29.13 -2.33
C LEU A 905 -26.41 -27.98 -1.77
N ILE A 906 -25.50 -27.42 -2.58
CA ILE A 906 -24.67 -26.27 -2.18
C ILE A 906 -25.54 -25.11 -1.69
N GLU A 907 -26.56 -24.73 -2.47
CA GLU A 907 -27.49 -23.65 -2.13
C GLU A 907 -28.29 -23.97 -0.85
N LYS A 908 -28.83 -25.19 -0.75
CA LYS A 908 -29.64 -25.63 0.40
C LYS A 908 -28.88 -25.60 1.73
N TYR A 909 -27.60 -25.95 1.72
CA TYR A 909 -26.75 -26.02 2.92
C TYR A 909 -25.89 -24.76 3.13
N GLY A 910 -26.20 -23.68 2.40
CA GLY A 910 -25.59 -22.37 2.60
C GLY A 910 -24.13 -22.29 2.14
N GLY A 911 -23.79 -22.97 1.04
CA GLY A 911 -22.56 -22.77 0.28
C GLY A 911 -21.54 -23.90 0.33
N ALA A 912 -21.65 -24.85 1.27
CA ALA A 912 -20.73 -25.99 1.39
C ALA A 912 -21.43 -27.20 2.05
N VAL A 913 -21.22 -28.40 1.53
CA VAL A 913 -21.80 -29.65 2.05
C VAL A 913 -21.01 -30.87 1.60
N TRP A 914 -20.89 -31.86 2.48
CA TRP A 914 -20.38 -33.19 2.14
C TRP A 914 -21.50 -34.09 1.63
N LEU A 915 -21.37 -34.59 0.41
CA LEU A 915 -22.18 -35.66 -0.14
C LEU A 915 -21.46 -36.99 0.13
N ARG A 916 -22.04 -37.89 0.92
CA ARG A 916 -21.39 -39.14 1.36
C ARG A 916 -22.18 -40.39 0.97
N GLU A 917 -21.55 -41.54 1.15
CA GLU A 917 -22.18 -42.86 0.98
C GLU A 917 -22.70 -43.08 -0.45
N MET A 918 -21.77 -42.89 -1.39
CA MET A 918 -22.01 -43.05 -2.83
C MET A 918 -22.33 -44.51 -3.17
N ASP A 919 -23.08 -44.74 -4.26
CA ASP A 919 -23.29 -46.09 -4.77
C ASP A 919 -21.92 -46.68 -5.18
N HIS A 920 -21.52 -47.84 -4.67
CA HIS A 920 -20.12 -48.28 -4.72
C HIS A 920 -19.56 -48.44 -6.15
N LEU A 921 -20.38 -48.80 -7.13
CA LEU A 921 -19.96 -48.93 -8.54
C LEU A 921 -19.86 -47.58 -9.27
N SER A 922 -20.33 -46.48 -8.66
CA SER A 922 -20.21 -45.13 -9.19
C SER A 922 -18.87 -44.48 -8.85
N VAL A 923 -18.17 -44.98 -7.84
CA VAL A 923 -16.87 -44.49 -7.35
C VAL A 923 -15.76 -45.50 -7.62
N PRO A 924 -14.47 -45.12 -7.50
CA PRO A 924 -13.37 -46.04 -7.76
C PRO A 924 -13.33 -47.26 -6.83
N PHE A 925 -12.76 -48.37 -7.31
CA PHE A 925 -12.78 -49.68 -6.64
C PHE A 925 -12.15 -49.71 -5.24
N TYR A 926 -11.27 -48.77 -4.93
CA TYR A 926 -10.50 -48.78 -3.68
C TYR A 926 -11.31 -48.30 -2.47
N GLN A 927 -12.52 -47.79 -2.68
CA GLN A 927 -13.37 -47.21 -1.65
C GLN A 927 -14.03 -48.28 -0.77
N ALA A 928 -13.76 -48.23 0.53
CA ALA A 928 -14.28 -49.19 1.51
C ALA A 928 -15.81 -49.26 1.53
N TYR A 929 -16.38 -50.41 1.91
CA TYR A 929 -17.83 -50.56 2.00
C TYR A 929 -18.42 -49.89 3.25
N VAL A 930 -19.61 -49.29 3.10
CA VAL A 930 -20.43 -48.92 4.27
C VAL A 930 -20.95 -50.20 4.92
N GLU A 931 -20.73 -50.33 6.22
CA GLU A 931 -21.17 -51.49 7.01
C GLU A 931 -22.70 -51.65 6.96
N GLY A 932 -23.18 -52.88 6.80
CA GLY A 932 -24.61 -53.17 6.70
C GLY A 932 -25.27 -52.84 5.35
N SER A 933 -24.57 -52.20 4.40
CA SER A 933 -25.11 -51.84 3.08
C SER A 933 -25.22 -53.01 2.09
N GLY A 934 -24.79 -54.21 2.46
CA GLY A 934 -24.68 -55.34 1.53
C GLY A 934 -23.69 -55.08 0.38
N ARG A 935 -22.64 -54.28 0.63
CA ARG A 935 -21.61 -53.89 -0.37
C ARG A 935 -22.16 -53.08 -1.55
N SER A 936 -23.26 -52.35 -1.34
CA SER A 936 -23.89 -51.47 -2.33
C SER A 936 -23.45 -50.01 -2.21
N LYS A 937 -22.96 -49.59 -1.03
CA LYS A 937 -22.52 -48.22 -0.74
C LYS A 937 -21.04 -48.17 -0.37
N ALA A 938 -20.36 -47.10 -0.75
CA ALA A 938 -18.96 -46.84 -0.47
C ALA A 938 -18.79 -45.76 0.62
N LYS A 939 -17.79 -45.92 1.49
CA LYS A 939 -17.29 -44.89 2.43
C LYS A 939 -16.49 -43.84 1.65
N ALA A 940 -17.17 -43.16 0.75
CA ALA A 940 -16.67 -42.06 -0.06
C ALA A 940 -17.49 -40.80 0.24
N ALA A 941 -16.84 -39.64 0.13
CA ALA A 941 -17.48 -38.35 0.32
C ALA A 941 -16.90 -37.27 -0.61
N ASP A 942 -17.79 -36.47 -1.19
CA ASP A 942 -17.44 -35.34 -2.04
C ASP A 942 -17.81 -34.04 -1.32
N LEU A 943 -16.84 -33.13 -1.16
CA LEU A 943 -17.10 -31.79 -0.69
C LEU A 943 -17.57 -30.92 -1.84
N LEU A 944 -18.85 -30.60 -1.83
CA LEU A 944 -19.47 -29.70 -2.79
C LEU A 944 -19.29 -28.24 -2.31
N LEU A 945 -18.54 -27.47 -3.10
CA LEU A 945 -18.14 -26.09 -2.80
C LEU A 945 -18.01 -25.30 -4.11
N GLY A 946 -18.65 -24.13 -4.19
CA GLY A 946 -18.58 -23.27 -5.37
C GLY A 946 -19.20 -23.90 -6.62
N VAL A 947 -18.37 -24.30 -7.59
CA VAL A 947 -18.82 -24.81 -8.90
C VAL A 947 -19.27 -26.28 -8.88
N GLY A 948 -19.08 -26.99 -7.77
CA GLY A 948 -19.43 -28.41 -7.61
C GLY A 948 -18.47 -29.12 -6.66
N GLU A 949 -18.17 -30.39 -6.93
CA GLU A 949 -17.12 -31.15 -6.24
C GLU A 949 -15.77 -30.39 -6.29
N THR A 950 -15.23 -29.99 -5.13
CA THR A 950 -13.90 -29.36 -5.02
C THR A 950 -12.87 -30.30 -4.40
N LEU A 951 -13.31 -31.23 -3.54
CA LEU A 951 -12.47 -32.20 -2.87
C LEU A 951 -13.21 -33.55 -2.81
N GLY A 952 -12.56 -34.62 -3.26
CA GLY A 952 -13.04 -35.99 -3.16
C GLY A 952 -12.28 -36.75 -2.07
N LEU A 953 -13.00 -37.52 -1.25
CA LEU A 953 -12.49 -38.19 -0.05
C LEU A 953 -12.96 -39.65 0.02
N GLY A 954 -12.14 -40.51 0.62
CA GLY A 954 -12.46 -41.93 0.72
C GLY A 954 -11.71 -42.69 1.80
N GLU A 955 -12.40 -43.60 2.50
CA GLU A 955 -11.78 -44.65 3.32
C GLU A 955 -11.38 -45.83 2.43
N ARG A 956 -10.18 -46.39 2.63
CA ARG A 956 -9.63 -47.43 1.75
C ARG A 956 -9.97 -48.82 2.27
N HIS A 957 -10.13 -49.78 1.36
CA HIS A 957 -10.15 -51.19 1.74
C HIS A 957 -8.86 -51.56 2.46
N SER A 958 -8.99 -52.12 3.67
CA SER A 958 -7.85 -52.49 4.52
C SER A 958 -7.34 -53.90 4.21
N ASP A 959 -8.21 -54.80 3.74
CA ASP A 959 -7.89 -56.20 3.49
C ASP A 959 -7.67 -56.52 2.00
N PRO A 960 -6.66 -57.35 1.66
CA PRO A 960 -6.34 -57.74 0.28
C PRO A 960 -7.51 -58.41 -0.47
N GLU A 961 -8.25 -59.29 0.20
CA GLU A 961 -9.31 -60.09 -0.41
C GLU A 961 -10.49 -59.20 -0.88
N THR A 962 -10.86 -58.21 -0.08
CA THR A 962 -11.90 -57.24 -0.46
C THR A 962 -11.45 -56.36 -1.62
N VAL A 963 -10.17 -55.97 -1.68
CA VAL A 963 -9.63 -55.24 -2.85
C VAL A 963 -9.74 -56.07 -4.13
N GLN A 964 -9.34 -57.34 -4.08
CA GLN A 964 -9.43 -58.25 -5.24
C GLN A 964 -10.88 -58.42 -5.70
N GLU A 965 -11.82 -58.55 -4.77
CA GLU A 965 -13.24 -58.62 -5.09
C GLU A 965 -13.77 -57.31 -5.69
N ALA A 966 -13.37 -56.16 -5.14
CA ALA A 966 -13.75 -54.85 -5.66
C ALA A 966 -13.23 -54.62 -7.08
N LEU A 967 -11.99 -55.03 -7.38
CA LEU A 967 -11.39 -55.02 -8.72
C LEU A 967 -12.24 -55.84 -9.71
N LYS A 968 -12.61 -57.07 -9.33
CA LYS A 968 -13.47 -57.94 -10.16
C LYS A 968 -14.83 -57.31 -10.44
N ARG A 969 -15.47 -56.74 -9.43
CA ARG A 969 -16.78 -56.07 -9.56
C ARG A 969 -16.73 -54.84 -10.47
N HIS A 970 -15.60 -54.14 -10.51
CA HIS A 970 -15.37 -53.00 -11.40
C HIS A 970 -14.81 -53.37 -12.77
N ALA A 971 -14.62 -54.67 -13.05
CA ALA A 971 -13.97 -55.17 -14.26
C ALA A 971 -12.57 -54.57 -14.50
N VAL A 972 -11.83 -54.30 -13.42
CA VAL A 972 -10.45 -53.78 -13.47
C VAL A 972 -9.46 -54.95 -13.42
N PRO A 973 -8.47 -55.03 -14.33
CA PRO A 973 -7.49 -56.11 -14.34
C PRO A 973 -6.63 -56.13 -13.06
N GLU A 974 -6.66 -57.24 -12.34
CA GLU A 974 -5.93 -57.40 -11.07
C GLU A 974 -4.40 -57.31 -11.23
N GLU A 975 -3.86 -57.81 -12.35
CA GLU A 975 -2.42 -57.89 -12.61
C GLU A 975 -1.71 -56.54 -12.48
N SER A 976 -2.33 -55.46 -12.99
CA SER A 976 -1.81 -54.10 -12.87
C SER A 976 -1.66 -53.65 -11.41
N TYR A 977 -2.58 -54.03 -10.52
CA TYR A 977 -2.63 -53.54 -9.14
C TYR A 977 -2.06 -54.54 -8.12
N LYS A 978 -1.32 -55.55 -8.59
CA LYS A 978 -0.78 -56.59 -7.71
C LYS A 978 0.06 -56.01 -6.55
N TRP A 979 0.92 -55.03 -6.84
CA TRP A 979 1.73 -54.36 -5.82
C TRP A 979 0.89 -53.65 -4.74
N TYR A 980 -0.24 -53.07 -5.15
CA TYR A 980 -1.17 -52.34 -4.28
C TYR A 980 -1.97 -53.30 -3.38
N ILE A 981 -2.24 -54.52 -3.85
CA ILE A 981 -2.80 -55.61 -3.03
C ILE A 981 -1.73 -56.13 -2.06
N ASP A 982 -0.54 -56.43 -2.56
CA ASP A 982 0.54 -57.05 -1.79
C ASP A 982 1.00 -56.15 -0.62
N MET A 983 1.03 -54.81 -0.78
CA MET A 983 1.45 -53.91 0.31
C MET A 983 0.56 -53.99 1.56
N ARG A 984 -0.71 -54.39 1.41
CA ARG A 984 -1.66 -54.58 2.53
C ARG A 984 -1.36 -55.83 3.34
N GLN A 985 -0.74 -56.83 2.72
CA GLN A 985 -0.29 -58.05 3.40
C GLN A 985 0.97 -57.79 4.23
N VAL A 986 1.85 -56.90 3.76
CA VAL A 986 3.11 -56.58 4.45
C VAL A 986 2.86 -55.73 5.69
N ILE A 987 2.16 -54.60 5.53
CA ILE A 987 1.79 -53.70 6.64
C ILE A 987 0.30 -53.37 6.51
N PRO A 988 -0.58 -54.03 7.30
CA PRO A 988 -1.99 -53.73 7.33
C PRO A 988 -2.24 -52.37 7.99
N LEU A 989 -2.92 -51.47 7.27
CA LEU A 989 -3.30 -50.15 7.77
C LEU A 989 -4.74 -49.87 7.38
N ARG A 990 -5.50 -49.24 8.28
CA ARG A 990 -6.76 -48.59 7.96
C ARG A 990 -6.43 -47.14 7.60
N THR A 991 -6.62 -46.78 6.34
CA THR A 991 -6.30 -45.45 5.84
C THR A 991 -7.51 -44.79 5.20
N SER A 992 -7.47 -43.47 5.21
CA SER A 992 -8.41 -42.63 4.49
C SER A 992 -7.64 -41.47 3.89
N GLY A 993 -8.10 -40.96 2.77
CA GLY A 993 -7.45 -39.81 2.15
C GLY A 993 -8.38 -39.04 1.24
N TRP A 994 -7.85 -37.93 0.75
CA TRP A 994 -8.60 -37.00 -0.08
C TRP A 994 -7.69 -36.27 -1.05
N GLY A 995 -8.29 -35.79 -2.13
CA GLY A 995 -7.66 -34.96 -3.15
C GLY A 995 -8.48 -33.71 -3.43
N MET A 996 -7.81 -32.55 -3.52
CA MET A 996 -8.43 -31.25 -3.80
C MET A 996 -7.82 -30.62 -5.05
N GLY A 997 -8.65 -30.34 -6.05
CA GLY A 997 -8.27 -29.57 -7.23
C GLY A 997 -8.15 -28.09 -6.89
N THR A 998 -6.92 -27.53 -6.92
CA THR A 998 -6.68 -26.16 -6.45
C THR A 998 -7.45 -25.12 -7.26
N GLU A 999 -7.60 -25.33 -8.57
CA GLU A 999 -8.31 -24.42 -9.47
C GLU A 999 -9.80 -24.32 -9.14
N ARG A 1000 -10.45 -25.41 -8.70
CA ARG A 1000 -11.86 -25.38 -8.26
C ARG A 1000 -12.02 -24.60 -6.94
N TYR A 1001 -11.10 -24.80 -5.99
CA TYR A 1001 -11.05 -24.01 -4.77
C TYR A 1001 -10.85 -22.51 -5.08
N LEU A 1002 -9.93 -22.17 -5.98
CA LEU A 1002 -9.68 -20.78 -6.38
C LEU A 1002 -10.87 -20.16 -7.10
N CYS A 1003 -11.62 -20.93 -7.91
CA CYS A 1003 -12.89 -20.48 -8.48
C CYS A 1003 -13.89 -20.09 -7.39
N TRP A 1004 -14.09 -20.92 -6.37
CA TRP A 1004 -14.95 -20.58 -5.23
C TRP A 1004 -14.45 -19.33 -4.50
N LEU A 1005 -13.15 -19.28 -4.16
CA LEU A 1005 -12.57 -18.19 -3.39
C LEU A 1005 -12.70 -16.84 -4.11
N LEU A 1006 -12.49 -16.84 -5.42
CA LEU A 1006 -12.54 -15.64 -6.26
C LEU A 1006 -13.92 -15.38 -6.87
N GLN A 1007 -14.94 -16.19 -6.55
CA GLN A 1007 -16.31 -16.12 -7.09
C GLN A 1007 -16.35 -16.18 -8.64
N HIS A 1008 -15.67 -17.17 -9.19
CA HIS A 1008 -15.61 -17.48 -10.62
C HIS A 1008 -16.23 -18.84 -10.96
N ASN A 1009 -16.72 -18.94 -12.20
CA ASN A 1009 -17.47 -20.11 -12.70
C ASN A 1009 -16.78 -20.81 -13.87
N ASP A 1010 -15.51 -20.48 -14.17
CA ASP A 1010 -14.75 -21.08 -15.28
C ASP A 1010 -13.32 -21.37 -14.81
N ILE A 1011 -12.99 -22.65 -14.61
CA ILE A 1011 -11.69 -23.04 -14.05
C ILE A 1011 -10.51 -22.71 -14.97
N ARG A 1012 -10.75 -22.46 -16.27
CA ARG A 1012 -9.71 -22.05 -17.23
C ARG A 1012 -9.17 -20.66 -16.92
N ASP A 1013 -9.93 -19.83 -16.20
CA ASP A 1013 -9.50 -18.51 -15.72
C ASP A 1013 -8.47 -18.62 -14.56
N MET A 1014 -8.32 -19.80 -13.95
CA MET A 1014 -7.42 -20.08 -12.82
C MET A 1014 -6.04 -20.62 -13.24
N GLN A 1015 -5.75 -20.68 -14.54
CA GLN A 1015 -4.45 -21.11 -15.05
C GLN A 1015 -3.62 -19.93 -15.56
N ILE A 1016 -2.45 -19.73 -14.96
CA ILE A 1016 -1.46 -18.75 -15.45
C ILE A 1016 -0.79 -19.26 -16.72
N ILE A 1017 -0.48 -20.56 -16.76
CA ILE A 1017 0.09 -21.24 -17.92
C ILE A 1017 -0.84 -22.38 -18.29
N PRO A 1018 -1.86 -22.12 -19.13
CA PRO A 1018 -2.86 -23.12 -19.44
C PRO A 1018 -2.29 -24.31 -20.20
N ARG A 1019 -2.93 -25.47 -19.98
CA ARG A 1019 -2.62 -26.73 -20.64
C ARG A 1019 -3.93 -27.36 -21.08
N MET A 1020 -4.27 -27.10 -22.34
CA MET A 1020 -5.48 -27.57 -22.99
C MET A 1020 -5.10 -28.40 -24.20
N LYS A 1021 -5.86 -29.47 -24.43
CA LYS A 1021 -5.71 -30.39 -25.56
C LYS A 1021 -5.58 -29.62 -26.87
N ALA A 1022 -4.57 -29.99 -27.65
CA ALA A 1022 -4.25 -29.41 -28.96
C ALA A 1022 -3.99 -27.89 -29.00
N LYS A 1023 -3.61 -27.24 -27.89
CA LYS A 1023 -3.26 -25.81 -27.84
C LYS A 1023 -1.85 -25.56 -27.32
N LYS A 1024 -1.17 -24.54 -27.86
CA LYS A 1024 0.17 -24.11 -27.44
C LYS A 1024 0.13 -22.66 -26.94
N TYR A 1025 0.41 -22.48 -25.65
CA TYR A 1025 0.33 -21.20 -24.93
C TYR A 1025 1.68 -20.55 -24.65
N MET A 1026 2.76 -21.32 -24.73
CA MET A 1026 4.13 -20.86 -24.56
C MET A 1026 4.88 -21.12 -25.87
N PRO A 1027 5.74 -20.20 -26.33
CA PRO A 1027 6.44 -20.27 -27.62
C PRO A 1027 7.33 -21.50 -27.78
#